data_AF-A7RTG8-F1
#
_entry.id   AF-A7RTG8-F1
#
_cell.length_a   1.000
_cell.length_b   1.000
_cell.length_c   1.000
_cell.angle_alpha   90.00
_cell.angle_beta   90.00
_cell.angle_gamma   90.00
#
_symmetry.space_group_name_H-M   'P 1'
#
loop_
_entity.id
_entity.type
_entity.pdbx_description
1 polymer ?
#
loop_
_entity_poly.entity_id
_entity_poly.type
_entity_poly.pdbx_seq_one_letter_code
_entity_poly.pdbx_strand_id
1 'polypeptide(L)'
;MSPRTSHLGFVLLLAALGGASSSDLADEAFTKLRQTFDAMSQALGALSRQVMLQQFEVQEKIRSDADSGVKQIRDFNTGTRNYHTATHTRTGSVLAIHDHSNNDRTVGMGEFVGVLNGVEFRTRHNDYRLYMPHRTSKEWHATENIPFPQVPPSVLNKPTISEQIEEMKEWFKAWRDQNHTVRDYRDYFKPVLCYLEGAWTTNTENIEEPFESDRHFVDASSWFDLQEKIRFTSYTGRKDNLENFSFLPTAIINVTKDGRPIFAQWNYRILCHPVSRDIPLNRFRVVDDLGVRLTVKRSYEHHGKTRSARFQLNPFDKDWQETEDKINQERWGLLDEIMSEIPGKDNYAGSLTDEAFDIEALSMHPEKNGEKLDVSRYHRWFKVGRRGAMGTSIRSRGFSDDTLYMAMTSQPKVAGMNLAHQCWTRWNGQKMCKHYYKQKWTYAIPLEIIFLTPLHRWNPYDIQYKGDAKTDWGKTVVDGGRNGDKTPEKAYNGSNSRVYYQTPVEMFQGGEVGSGAADTTKSSVGVLDKTGKVRNCVASGTRVFFPYMPGVGFLRQRYPIFPVHGEGSLAMKELEAVKDLLLKSGTYGYAFRETLGTGTTPPPEPEQGVTLQMKTSRSNSVPWHEHTVTLEPHEVEFLKNSRGSTLIKTTTESAGHMHEVKIMFNTWNNINRWEMTQCDSVNDPAWNKGDFGNKLYRDFSHIKWEVVAYTWAFSRIEWEVVVFIQNRAFSRIEWEVVVYIQNRAFSRIEWEVVAYTWAFSHIEWEVVVYIQNRAFSRIEWEVVVYIQYGVGTYTKLAGTILKTESNSVSRK
;
A
#
# COMPACT_ATOMS: atom_id res chain seq x y z
N MET A 1 -30.71 -28.25 -22.48
CA MET A 1 -31.34 -28.93 -23.64
C MET A 1 -30.35 -29.94 -24.22
N SER A 2 -30.85 -31.13 -24.56
CA SER A 2 -30.11 -32.32 -25.03
C SER A 2 -29.20 -32.08 -26.26
N PRO A 3 -28.02 -32.71 -26.37
CA PRO A 3 -27.20 -32.69 -27.58
C PRO A 3 -27.68 -33.77 -28.54
N ARG A 4 -28.74 -33.49 -29.32
CA ARG A 4 -29.22 -34.41 -30.37
C ARG A 4 -29.49 -33.77 -31.73
N THR A 5 -29.12 -32.50 -31.94
CA THR A 5 -29.41 -31.78 -33.19
C THR A 5 -28.21 -31.58 -34.12
N SER A 6 -26.99 -31.98 -33.74
CA SER A 6 -25.79 -31.84 -34.59
C SER A 6 -25.64 -32.91 -35.67
N HIS A 7 -26.47 -33.97 -35.67
CA HIS A 7 -26.39 -35.03 -36.69
C HIS A 7 -27.32 -34.85 -37.89
N LEU A 8 -28.35 -33.99 -37.81
CA LEU A 8 -29.31 -33.84 -38.92
C LEU A 8 -28.81 -32.93 -40.04
N GLY A 9 -28.02 -31.89 -39.72
CA GLY A 9 -27.42 -31.01 -40.72
C GLY A 9 -26.28 -31.66 -41.52
N PHE A 10 -25.67 -32.72 -40.98
CA PHE A 10 -24.51 -33.40 -41.57
C PHE A 10 -24.91 -34.46 -42.61
N VAL A 11 -26.13 -35.02 -42.52
CA VAL A 11 -26.62 -36.06 -43.43
C VAL A 11 -27.19 -35.46 -44.73
N LEU A 12 -27.69 -34.23 -44.70
CA LEU A 12 -28.31 -33.58 -45.87
C LEU A 12 -27.29 -33.06 -46.91
N LEU A 13 -26.04 -32.81 -46.53
CA LEU A 13 -25.00 -32.38 -47.48
C LEU A 13 -24.38 -33.54 -48.28
N LEU A 14 -24.40 -34.76 -47.71
CA LEU A 14 -23.85 -35.96 -48.35
C LEU A 14 -24.79 -36.60 -49.38
N ALA A 15 -26.09 -36.28 -49.35
CA ALA A 15 -27.08 -36.85 -50.26
C ALA A 15 -27.13 -36.16 -51.65
N ALA A 16 -26.45 -35.02 -51.84
CA ALA A 16 -26.47 -34.25 -53.10
C ALA A 16 -25.32 -34.60 -54.07
N LEU A 17 -24.39 -35.48 -53.70
CA LEU A 17 -23.21 -35.81 -54.50
C LEU A 17 -23.09 -37.33 -54.70
N GLY A 18 -24.02 -37.89 -55.45
CA GLY A 18 -23.94 -39.25 -55.95
C GLY A 18 -23.31 -39.29 -57.34
N GLY A 19 -22.09 -39.83 -57.47
CA GLY A 19 -21.49 -40.16 -58.77
C GLY A 19 -19.97 -40.21 -58.80
N ALA A 20 -19.38 -41.32 -58.35
CA ALA A 20 -18.08 -41.88 -58.75
C ALA A 20 -16.93 -40.91 -59.11
N SER A 21 -16.43 -40.16 -58.11
CA SER A 21 -15.00 -39.80 -57.90
C SER A 21 -14.82 -39.26 -56.46
N SER A 22 -15.66 -39.74 -55.54
CA SER A 22 -16.16 -38.93 -54.40
C SER A 22 -15.38 -39.07 -53.11
N SER A 23 -14.38 -39.96 -52.99
CA SER A 23 -13.53 -40.04 -51.80
C SER A 23 -12.56 -38.86 -51.76
N ASP A 24 -11.84 -38.64 -52.87
CA ASP A 24 -10.71 -37.71 -52.89
C ASP A 24 -11.18 -36.25 -52.86
N LEU A 25 -12.29 -35.94 -53.54
CA LEU A 25 -12.93 -34.62 -53.47
C LEU A 25 -13.56 -34.33 -52.11
N ALA A 26 -14.12 -35.34 -51.43
CA ALA A 26 -14.65 -35.19 -50.09
C ALA A 26 -13.52 -35.04 -49.05
N ASP A 27 -12.43 -35.78 -49.20
CA ASP A 27 -11.23 -35.69 -48.36
C ASP A 27 -10.50 -34.36 -48.55
N GLU A 28 -10.41 -33.85 -49.78
CA GLU A 28 -9.84 -32.53 -50.06
C GLU A 28 -10.72 -31.41 -49.46
N ALA A 29 -12.05 -31.51 -49.61
CA ALA A 29 -12.99 -30.56 -49.02
C ALA A 29 -12.95 -30.59 -47.48
N PHE A 30 -12.87 -31.77 -46.88
CA PHE A 30 -12.73 -31.94 -45.43
C PHE A 30 -11.39 -31.39 -44.91
N THR A 31 -10.30 -31.62 -45.65
CA THR A 31 -8.97 -31.07 -45.33
C THR A 31 -8.97 -29.55 -45.38
N LYS A 32 -9.57 -28.95 -46.42
CA LYS A 32 -9.72 -27.49 -46.53
C LYS A 32 -10.60 -26.90 -45.43
N LEU A 33 -11.70 -27.56 -45.08
CA LEU A 33 -12.57 -27.14 -43.97
C LEU A 33 -11.81 -27.18 -42.63
N ARG A 34 -11.04 -28.23 -42.39
CA ARG A 34 -10.22 -28.37 -41.19
C ARG A 34 -9.14 -27.29 -41.12
N GLN A 35 -8.41 -27.05 -42.22
CA GLN A 35 -7.42 -25.97 -42.30
C GLN A 35 -8.06 -24.59 -42.03
N THR A 36 -9.25 -24.35 -42.58
CA THR A 36 -10.00 -23.10 -42.36
C THR A 36 -10.43 -22.97 -40.90
N PHE A 37 -10.95 -24.04 -40.30
CA PHE A 37 -11.34 -24.08 -38.89
C PHE A 37 -10.13 -23.86 -37.96
N ASP A 38 -8.99 -24.47 -38.26
CA ASP A 38 -7.74 -24.31 -37.51
C ASP A 38 -7.23 -22.87 -37.63
N ALA A 39 -7.25 -22.28 -38.83
CA ALA A 39 -6.88 -20.88 -39.04
C ALA A 39 -7.81 -19.90 -38.31
N MET A 40 -9.13 -20.13 -38.34
CA MET A 40 -10.11 -19.35 -37.59
C MET A 40 -9.90 -19.48 -36.07
N SER A 41 -9.63 -20.69 -35.58
CA SER A 41 -9.35 -20.95 -34.15
C SER A 41 -8.06 -20.25 -33.69
N GLN A 42 -7.02 -20.25 -34.52
CA GLN A 42 -5.79 -19.52 -34.26
C GLN A 42 -6.01 -18.00 -34.25
N ALA A 43 -6.76 -17.47 -35.23
CA ALA A 43 -7.09 -16.05 -35.28
C ALA A 43 -7.93 -15.61 -34.06
N LEU A 44 -8.93 -16.40 -33.68
CA LEU A 44 -9.74 -16.17 -32.48
C LEU A 44 -8.87 -16.22 -31.21
N GLY A 45 -7.95 -17.18 -31.10
CA GLY A 45 -7.01 -17.27 -29.99
C GLY A 45 -6.09 -16.06 -29.89
N ALA A 46 -5.57 -15.57 -31.03
CA ALA A 46 -4.74 -14.38 -31.10
C ALA A 46 -5.53 -13.11 -30.69
N LEU A 47 -6.75 -12.93 -31.20
CA LEU A 47 -7.64 -11.83 -30.82
C LEU A 47 -8.01 -11.88 -29.34
N SER A 48 -8.36 -13.06 -28.81
CA SER A 48 -8.67 -13.25 -27.38
C SER A 48 -7.48 -12.87 -26.49
N ARG A 49 -6.26 -13.24 -26.92
CA ARG A 49 -5.03 -12.86 -26.24
C ARG A 49 -4.78 -11.36 -26.30
N GLN A 50 -5.06 -10.71 -27.43
CA GLN A 50 -4.94 -9.26 -27.56
C GLN A 50 -5.91 -8.53 -26.63
N VAL A 51 -7.17 -8.97 -26.54
CA VAL A 51 -8.17 -8.42 -25.61
C VAL A 51 -7.73 -8.60 -24.16
N MET A 52 -7.20 -9.77 -23.81
CA MET A 52 -6.62 -10.01 -22.48
C MET A 52 -5.49 -9.02 -22.16
N LEU A 53 -4.60 -8.73 -23.11
CA LEU A 53 -3.51 -7.78 -22.93
C LEU A 53 -4.01 -6.34 -22.82
N GLN A 54 -5.01 -5.94 -23.60
CA GLN A 54 -5.64 -4.62 -23.49
C GLN A 54 -6.31 -4.43 -22.12
N GLN A 55 -6.94 -5.47 -21.59
CA GLN A 55 -7.51 -5.41 -20.24
C GLN A 55 -6.42 -5.30 -19.16
N PHE A 56 -5.31 -6.03 -19.31
CA PHE A 56 -4.17 -5.91 -18.42
C PHE A 56 -3.55 -4.50 -18.47
N GLU A 57 -3.45 -3.90 -19.65
CA GLU A 57 -2.99 -2.51 -19.84
C GLU A 57 -3.89 -1.50 -19.11
N VAL A 58 -5.22 -1.64 -19.18
CA VAL A 58 -6.14 -0.80 -18.42
C VAL A 58 -5.94 -0.95 -16.91
N GLN A 59 -5.78 -2.18 -16.42
CA GLN A 59 -5.51 -2.43 -15.00
C GLN A 59 -4.17 -1.80 -14.59
N GLU A 60 -3.15 -1.89 -15.44
CA GLU A 60 -1.84 -1.35 -15.12
C GLU A 60 -1.81 0.17 -15.15
N LYS A 61 -2.57 0.79 -16.05
CA LYS A 61 -2.84 2.22 -16.00
C LYS A 61 -3.44 2.62 -14.65
N ILE A 62 -4.46 1.91 -14.17
CA ILE A 62 -5.08 2.20 -12.87
C ILE A 62 -4.08 2.02 -11.72
N ARG A 63 -3.22 0.98 -11.74
CA ARG A 63 -2.14 0.80 -10.74
C ARG A 63 -1.11 1.92 -10.78
N SER A 64 -0.87 2.51 -11.94
CA SER A 64 0.06 3.63 -12.10
C SER A 64 -0.56 4.99 -11.78
N ASP A 65 -1.89 5.13 -11.89
CA ASP A 65 -2.60 6.38 -11.64
C ASP A 65 -2.65 6.68 -10.14
N ALA A 66 -2.88 5.66 -9.29
CA ALA A 66 -2.86 5.78 -7.83
C ALA A 66 -2.90 4.41 -7.09
N ASP A 67 -3.00 4.45 -5.76
CA ASP A 67 -3.02 3.27 -4.86
C ASP A 67 -4.41 2.64 -4.75
N SER A 68 -4.53 1.41 -4.23
CA SER A 68 -5.84 0.79 -3.97
C SER A 68 -6.66 1.62 -2.96
N GLY A 69 -7.99 1.48 -3.01
CA GLY A 69 -8.85 2.22 -2.08
C GLY A 69 -10.24 2.52 -2.60
N VAL A 70 -10.96 3.31 -1.80
CA VAL A 70 -12.27 3.86 -2.18
C VAL A 70 -12.03 5.00 -3.17
N LYS A 71 -12.67 4.92 -4.33
CA LYS A 71 -12.58 5.96 -5.36
C LYS A 71 -13.71 6.97 -5.23
N GLN A 72 -14.94 6.51 -5.07
CA GLN A 72 -16.10 7.38 -5.09
C GLN A 72 -17.34 6.72 -4.43
N ILE A 73 -18.23 7.52 -3.86
CA ILE A 73 -19.58 7.15 -3.44
C ILE A 73 -20.60 7.75 -4.40
N ARG A 74 -21.86 7.34 -4.27
CA ARG A 74 -22.95 7.97 -5.04
C ARG A 74 -22.94 9.49 -4.84
N ASP A 75 -23.19 10.22 -5.92
CA ASP A 75 -23.42 11.66 -5.83
C ASP A 75 -24.79 11.95 -5.18
N PHE A 76 -24.81 12.86 -4.22
CA PHE A 76 -26.00 13.28 -3.49
C PHE A 76 -26.19 14.80 -3.52
N ASN A 77 -25.11 15.55 -3.69
CA ASN A 77 -25.07 16.99 -3.51
C ASN A 77 -24.25 17.57 -4.64
N THR A 78 -24.76 18.59 -5.32
CA THR A 78 -23.99 19.37 -6.30
C THR A 78 -23.86 20.81 -5.80
N GLY A 79 -22.96 21.59 -6.39
CA GLY A 79 -22.90 23.01 -6.10
C GLY A 79 -22.08 23.80 -7.09
N THR A 80 -21.93 25.10 -6.81
CA THR A 80 -21.18 26.06 -7.66
C THR A 80 -19.67 25.85 -7.67
N ARG A 81 -19.15 24.94 -6.85
CA ARG A 81 -17.73 24.58 -6.74
C ARG A 81 -17.62 23.07 -6.81
N ASN A 82 -16.56 22.58 -7.43
CA ASN A 82 -16.30 21.15 -7.58
C ASN A 82 -16.24 20.39 -6.23
N TYR A 83 -15.72 21.02 -5.17
CA TYR A 83 -15.66 20.44 -3.84
C TYR A 83 -17.01 20.38 -3.10
N HIS A 84 -18.08 20.95 -3.66
CA HIS A 84 -19.44 20.76 -3.14
C HIS A 84 -20.04 19.39 -3.52
N THR A 85 -19.44 18.71 -4.51
CA THR A 85 -19.84 17.37 -4.93
C THR A 85 -19.20 16.30 -4.07
N ALA A 86 -19.96 15.26 -3.74
CA ALA A 86 -19.47 14.16 -2.92
C ALA A 86 -18.41 13.32 -3.67
N THR A 87 -17.34 12.95 -2.98
CA THR A 87 -16.29 12.05 -3.49
C THR A 87 -16.34 10.71 -2.76
N HIS A 88 -15.52 10.48 -1.74
CA HIS A 88 -15.62 9.35 -0.80
C HIS A 88 -16.34 9.74 0.50
N THR A 89 -16.48 11.06 0.72
CA THR A 89 -17.18 11.67 1.87
C THR A 89 -18.28 12.60 1.36
N ARG A 90 -19.45 12.54 1.98
CA ARG A 90 -20.54 13.52 1.81
C ARG A 90 -20.74 14.34 3.09
N THR A 91 -21.50 15.42 2.96
CA THR A 91 -21.82 16.37 4.06
C THR A 91 -22.45 15.72 5.29
N GLY A 92 -23.17 14.61 5.10
CA GLY A 92 -23.86 13.86 6.16
C GLY A 92 -23.12 12.62 6.69
N SER A 93 -22.30 11.95 5.88
CA SER A 93 -21.51 10.79 6.32
C SER A 93 -20.36 10.43 5.36
N VAL A 94 -19.34 9.75 5.87
CA VAL A 94 -18.25 9.18 5.07
C VAL A 94 -18.68 7.79 4.56
N LEU A 95 -18.34 7.40 3.33
CA LEU A 95 -18.76 6.12 2.72
C LEU A 95 -20.28 5.82 2.76
N ALA A 96 -21.11 6.85 2.90
CA ALA A 96 -22.54 6.70 3.20
C ALA A 96 -22.82 5.73 4.39
N ILE A 97 -21.89 5.67 5.35
CA ILE A 97 -22.03 4.95 6.62
C ILE A 97 -23.25 5.50 7.38
N HIS A 98 -24.05 4.57 7.93
CA HIS A 98 -25.33 4.85 8.56
C HIS A 98 -25.69 3.75 9.58
N ASP A 99 -26.77 3.93 10.34
CA ASP A 99 -27.09 3.14 11.53
C ASP A 99 -28.21 2.11 11.31
N HIS A 100 -27.88 0.85 11.65
CA HIS A 100 -28.82 -0.27 11.79
C HIS A 100 -28.77 -0.84 13.21
N SER A 101 -28.69 0.04 14.21
CA SER A 101 -28.54 -0.38 15.61
C SER A 101 -29.73 -1.20 16.11
N ASN A 102 -30.89 -1.15 15.44
CA ASN A 102 -32.04 -2.01 15.71
C ASN A 102 -31.90 -3.45 15.18
N ASN A 103 -30.81 -3.81 14.51
CA ASN A 103 -30.53 -5.16 14.04
C ASN A 103 -29.36 -5.79 14.83
N ASP A 104 -29.39 -7.11 14.93
CA ASP A 104 -28.30 -7.89 15.52
C ASP A 104 -27.14 -8.01 14.51
N ARG A 105 -26.01 -7.36 14.81
CA ARG A 105 -24.73 -7.41 14.07
C ARG A 105 -24.71 -6.73 12.70
N THR A 106 -25.79 -6.12 12.25
CA THR A 106 -25.79 -5.37 10.99
C THR A 106 -25.03 -4.07 11.14
N VAL A 107 -24.22 -3.75 10.14
CA VAL A 107 -23.46 -2.50 10.04
C VAL A 107 -23.78 -1.87 8.69
N GLY A 108 -24.35 -0.66 8.73
CA GLY A 108 -24.78 0.05 7.52
C GLY A 108 -23.63 0.75 6.81
N MET A 109 -23.50 0.51 5.52
CA MET A 109 -22.57 1.17 4.60
C MET A 109 -23.20 1.25 3.20
N GLY A 110 -23.13 2.41 2.55
CA GLY A 110 -23.72 2.56 1.22
C GLY A 110 -22.90 1.91 0.12
N GLU A 111 -23.32 2.14 -1.12
CA GLU A 111 -22.55 1.77 -2.31
C GLU A 111 -21.33 2.67 -2.50
N PHE A 112 -20.25 2.09 -3.01
CA PHE A 112 -19.06 2.82 -3.41
C PHE A 112 -18.35 2.13 -4.58
N VAL A 113 -17.50 2.89 -5.26
CA VAL A 113 -16.54 2.40 -6.24
C VAL A 113 -15.23 2.13 -5.52
N GLY A 114 -14.76 0.89 -5.59
CA GLY A 114 -13.48 0.46 -5.03
C GLY A 114 -12.48 0.14 -6.13
N VAL A 115 -11.20 0.32 -5.82
CA VAL A 115 -10.07 -0.13 -6.63
C VAL A 115 -9.23 -1.08 -5.77
N LEU A 116 -9.02 -2.30 -6.25
CA LEU A 116 -8.11 -3.26 -5.64
C LEU A 116 -7.17 -3.81 -6.71
N ASN A 117 -5.86 -3.59 -6.55
CA ASN A 117 -4.83 -4.08 -7.46
C ASN A 117 -5.14 -3.78 -8.95
N GLY A 118 -5.52 -2.53 -9.26
CA GLY A 118 -5.86 -2.08 -10.61
C GLY A 118 -7.25 -2.47 -11.10
N VAL A 119 -8.07 -3.16 -10.30
CA VAL A 119 -9.44 -3.54 -10.66
C VAL A 119 -10.43 -2.56 -10.05
N GLU A 120 -11.11 -1.78 -10.90
CA GLU A 120 -12.17 -0.87 -10.52
C GLU A 120 -13.54 -1.54 -10.61
N PHE A 121 -14.33 -1.47 -9.55
CA PHE A 121 -15.66 -2.09 -9.46
C PHE A 121 -16.58 -1.27 -8.56
N ARG A 122 -17.91 -1.40 -8.77
CA ARG A 122 -18.92 -0.73 -7.94
C ARG A 122 -19.64 -1.76 -7.08
N THR A 123 -19.66 -1.54 -5.77
CA THR A 123 -20.41 -2.39 -4.84
C THR A 123 -21.92 -2.14 -4.99
N ARG A 124 -22.73 -3.09 -4.52
CA ARG A 124 -24.12 -2.79 -4.14
C ARG A 124 -24.13 -1.97 -2.83
N HIS A 125 -25.31 -1.63 -2.32
CA HIS A 125 -25.43 -1.17 -0.94
C HIS A 125 -24.97 -2.26 0.03
N ASN A 126 -24.18 -1.92 1.04
CA ASN A 126 -23.44 -2.84 1.89
C ASN A 126 -23.93 -2.81 3.35
N ASP A 127 -25.09 -3.39 3.63
CA ASP A 127 -25.52 -3.66 5.01
C ASP A 127 -24.92 -5.00 5.46
N TYR A 128 -23.62 -4.99 5.75
CA TYR A 128 -22.85 -6.19 6.07
C TYR A 128 -23.01 -6.57 7.54
N ARG A 129 -22.70 -7.83 7.88
CA ARG A 129 -22.75 -8.32 9.27
C ARG A 129 -21.36 -8.45 9.86
N LEU A 130 -21.26 -8.31 11.19
CA LEU A 130 -20.03 -8.53 11.96
C LEU A 130 -19.64 -10.01 11.99
N TYR A 131 -19.20 -10.52 10.84
CA TYR A 131 -18.74 -11.88 10.61
C TYR A 131 -17.23 -11.92 10.44
N MET A 132 -16.62 -12.99 10.94
CA MET A 132 -15.22 -13.31 10.71
C MET A 132 -15.08 -14.58 9.86
N PRO A 133 -13.94 -14.75 9.17
CA PRO A 133 -13.61 -16.03 8.53
C PRO A 133 -13.70 -17.18 9.55
N HIS A 134 -14.15 -18.36 9.12
CA HIS A 134 -14.31 -19.48 10.05
C HIS A 134 -12.96 -19.91 10.66
N ARG A 135 -12.90 -20.07 11.98
CA ARG A 135 -11.65 -20.42 12.70
C ARG A 135 -11.01 -21.74 12.27
N THR A 136 -11.83 -22.75 11.97
CA THR A 136 -11.32 -24.12 11.70
C THR A 136 -11.61 -24.67 10.31
N SER A 137 -12.50 -24.06 9.53
CA SER A 137 -12.94 -24.59 8.22
C SER A 137 -12.19 -23.89 7.10
N LYS A 138 -11.74 -24.66 6.11
CA LYS A 138 -11.20 -24.14 4.83
C LYS A 138 -12.27 -24.05 3.75
N GLU A 139 -13.55 -24.22 4.07
CA GLU A 139 -14.60 -24.17 3.06
C GLU A 139 -14.78 -22.77 2.49
N TRP A 140 -15.16 -22.72 1.21
CA TRP A 140 -15.40 -21.47 0.49
C TRP A 140 -16.47 -20.64 1.19
N HIS A 141 -16.13 -19.40 1.52
CA HIS A 141 -17.03 -18.45 2.20
C HIS A 141 -17.54 -18.92 3.57
N ALA A 142 -16.91 -19.91 4.22
CA ALA A 142 -17.24 -20.24 5.59
C ALA A 142 -16.92 -19.08 6.53
N THR A 143 -17.94 -18.64 7.27
CA THR A 143 -17.87 -17.52 8.21
C THR A 143 -18.55 -17.88 9.51
N GLU A 144 -18.26 -17.12 10.56
CA GLU A 144 -18.94 -17.22 11.85
C GLU A 144 -19.17 -15.84 12.48
N ASN A 145 -20.10 -15.76 13.42
CA ASN A 145 -20.38 -14.54 14.16
C ASN A 145 -19.14 -14.12 14.99
N ILE A 146 -18.75 -12.86 14.92
CA ILE A 146 -17.79 -12.31 15.88
C ILE A 146 -18.40 -12.35 17.28
N PRO A 147 -17.82 -13.00 18.29
CA PRO A 147 -18.43 -13.04 19.62
C PRO A 147 -18.57 -11.62 20.19
N PHE A 148 -19.77 -11.29 20.71
CA PHE A 148 -19.93 -10.03 21.42
C PHE A 148 -19.21 -10.09 22.78
N PRO A 149 -18.57 -8.99 23.20
CA PRO A 149 -17.87 -8.94 24.48
C PRO A 149 -18.85 -9.18 25.63
N GLN A 150 -18.35 -9.78 26.71
CA GLN A 150 -19.15 -10.03 27.90
C GLN A 150 -19.55 -8.71 28.57
N VAL A 151 -20.55 -8.78 29.45
CA VAL A 151 -20.87 -7.66 30.34
C VAL A 151 -19.95 -7.74 31.57
N PRO A 152 -19.32 -6.63 32.00
CA PRO A 152 -18.51 -6.64 33.22
C PRO A 152 -19.29 -7.21 34.42
N PRO A 153 -18.73 -8.15 35.20
CA PRO A 153 -19.41 -8.69 36.38
C PRO A 153 -19.79 -7.61 37.39
N SER A 154 -19.01 -6.53 37.50
CA SER A 154 -19.32 -5.41 38.41
C SER A 154 -20.63 -4.70 38.06
N VAL A 155 -21.05 -4.73 36.79
CA VAL A 155 -22.37 -4.26 36.35
C VAL A 155 -23.43 -5.27 36.78
N LEU A 156 -23.29 -6.54 36.40
CA LEU A 156 -24.32 -7.57 36.64
C LEU A 156 -24.60 -7.79 38.13
N ASN A 157 -23.60 -7.58 38.98
CA ASN A 157 -23.70 -7.76 40.43
C ASN A 157 -24.40 -6.59 41.16
N LYS A 158 -24.78 -5.50 40.47
CA LYS A 158 -25.53 -4.42 41.12
C LYS A 158 -26.98 -4.88 41.41
N PRO A 159 -27.53 -4.55 42.60
CA PRO A 159 -28.82 -5.07 43.01
C PRO A 159 -30.01 -4.49 42.24
N THR A 160 -29.88 -3.26 41.71
CA THR A 160 -30.93 -2.62 40.92
C THR A 160 -30.48 -2.28 39.51
N ILE A 161 -31.42 -2.24 38.56
CA ILE A 161 -31.14 -1.86 37.16
C ILE A 161 -30.61 -0.43 37.08
N SER A 162 -31.09 0.49 37.92
CA SER A 162 -30.58 1.86 38.00
C SER A 162 -29.10 1.90 38.38
N GLU A 163 -28.66 1.09 39.35
CA GLU A 163 -27.25 0.98 39.70
C GLU A 163 -26.43 0.25 38.62
N GLN A 164 -27.03 -0.72 37.90
CA GLN A 164 -26.37 -1.31 36.73
C GLN A 164 -26.12 -0.25 35.64
N ILE A 165 -27.08 0.64 35.39
CA ILE A 165 -26.95 1.73 34.42
C ILE A 165 -25.81 2.67 34.83
N GLU A 166 -25.76 3.10 36.08
CA GLU A 166 -24.70 4.01 36.55
C GLU A 166 -23.31 3.35 36.50
N GLU A 167 -23.20 2.07 36.86
CA GLU A 167 -21.94 1.33 36.72
C GLU A 167 -21.54 1.17 35.25
N MET A 168 -22.49 0.85 34.36
CA MET A 168 -22.23 0.75 32.92
C MET A 168 -21.72 2.08 32.36
N LYS A 169 -22.31 3.22 32.75
CA LYS A 169 -21.82 4.56 32.36
C LYS A 169 -20.37 4.79 32.78
N GLU A 170 -19.99 4.33 33.96
CA GLU A 170 -18.60 4.45 34.43
C GLU A 170 -17.61 3.61 33.61
N TRP A 171 -18.02 2.45 33.07
CA TRP A 171 -17.21 1.69 32.11
C TRP A 171 -17.04 2.44 30.78
N PHE A 172 -18.10 3.07 30.27
CA PHE A 172 -18.01 3.93 29.08
C PHE A 172 -17.17 5.18 29.32
N LYS A 173 -17.20 5.74 30.53
CA LYS A 173 -16.35 6.84 30.95
C LYS A 173 -14.88 6.43 30.99
N ALA A 174 -14.57 5.26 31.56
CA ALA A 174 -13.23 4.70 31.55
C ALA A 174 -12.70 4.51 30.12
N TRP A 175 -13.53 3.99 29.21
CA TRP A 175 -13.18 3.89 27.79
C TRP A 175 -12.99 5.27 27.13
N ARG A 176 -13.90 6.22 27.32
CA ARG A 176 -13.75 7.60 26.80
C ARG A 176 -12.44 8.23 27.23
N ASP A 177 -12.11 8.11 28.52
CA ASP A 177 -10.95 8.75 29.14
C ASP A 177 -9.67 7.92 28.95
N GLN A 178 -9.76 6.77 28.28
CA GLN A 178 -8.66 5.80 28.12
C GLN A 178 -8.00 5.43 29.45
N ASN A 179 -8.80 5.43 30.53
CA ASN A 179 -8.35 5.17 31.89
C ASN A 179 -8.79 3.78 32.35
N HIS A 180 -7.84 2.85 32.34
CA HIS A 180 -8.06 1.45 32.71
C HIS A 180 -7.55 1.11 34.13
N THR A 181 -7.32 2.11 35.00
CA THR A 181 -6.79 1.88 36.37
C THR A 181 -7.81 1.27 37.32
N VAL A 182 -9.06 1.71 37.26
CA VAL A 182 -10.16 1.24 38.13
C VAL A 182 -11.11 0.31 37.39
N ARG A 183 -11.42 0.65 36.13
CA ARG A 183 -12.30 -0.14 35.24
C ARG A 183 -11.53 -0.45 33.97
N ASP A 184 -10.84 -1.58 33.96
CA ASP A 184 -10.07 -2.00 32.80
C ASP A 184 -10.98 -2.42 31.65
N TYR A 185 -11.37 -1.44 30.84
CA TYR A 185 -12.35 -1.61 29.78
C TYR A 185 -11.87 -2.56 28.66
N ARG A 186 -10.56 -2.84 28.56
CA ARG A 186 -9.94 -3.51 27.41
C ARG A 186 -10.44 -4.93 27.18
N ASP A 187 -11.00 -5.57 28.21
CA ASP A 187 -11.63 -6.89 28.10
C ASP A 187 -13.08 -6.87 27.61
N TYR A 188 -13.71 -5.71 27.68
CA TYR A 188 -15.14 -5.53 27.46
C TYR A 188 -15.44 -4.64 26.25
N PHE A 189 -14.47 -3.82 25.84
CA PHE A 189 -14.51 -2.98 24.67
C PHE A 189 -13.47 -3.49 23.68
N LYS A 190 -13.91 -4.26 22.69
CA LYS A 190 -13.02 -4.99 21.78
C LYS A 190 -13.01 -4.36 20.40
N PRO A 191 -11.86 -3.91 19.88
CA PRO A 191 -11.76 -3.42 18.52
C PRO A 191 -11.90 -4.56 17.51
N VAL A 192 -12.63 -4.27 16.44
CA VAL A 192 -12.83 -5.17 15.30
C VAL A 192 -12.49 -4.41 14.03
N LEU A 193 -11.59 -4.94 13.21
CA LEU A 193 -11.25 -4.37 11.91
C LEU A 193 -12.13 -4.99 10.83
N CYS A 194 -12.93 -4.18 10.14
CA CYS A 194 -13.66 -4.58 8.95
C CYS A 194 -12.90 -4.19 7.69
N TYR A 195 -12.90 -5.05 6.69
CA TYR A 195 -12.07 -4.94 5.49
C TYR A 195 -12.84 -5.37 4.24
N LEU A 196 -12.44 -4.80 3.09
CA LEU A 196 -12.93 -5.18 1.78
C LEU A 196 -11.95 -6.20 1.19
N GLU A 197 -12.43 -7.37 0.81
CA GLU A 197 -11.66 -8.40 0.11
C GLU A 197 -12.19 -8.58 -1.32
N GLY A 198 -11.31 -8.61 -2.31
CA GLY A 198 -11.63 -8.91 -3.71
C GLY A 198 -10.78 -10.03 -4.30
N ALA A 199 -11.35 -10.77 -5.26
CA ALA A 199 -10.64 -11.81 -5.99
C ALA A 199 -11.26 -12.08 -7.37
N TRP A 200 -10.41 -12.52 -8.31
CA TRP A 200 -10.87 -13.12 -9.56
C TRP A 200 -11.37 -14.54 -9.29
N THR A 201 -12.60 -14.85 -9.68
CA THR A 201 -13.28 -16.13 -9.45
C THR A 201 -13.65 -16.82 -10.75
N THR A 202 -13.59 -18.15 -10.75
CA THR A 202 -13.74 -18.98 -11.96
C THR A 202 -15.17 -19.46 -12.23
N ASN A 203 -16.07 -19.35 -11.25
CA ASN A 203 -17.49 -19.67 -11.46
C ASN A 203 -18.16 -18.52 -12.22
N THR A 204 -18.37 -18.70 -13.53
CA THR A 204 -18.89 -17.69 -14.45
C THR A 204 -20.25 -18.07 -15.05
N GLU A 205 -20.94 -19.07 -14.49
CA GLU A 205 -22.28 -19.47 -14.97
C GLU A 205 -23.40 -18.90 -14.08
N ASN A 206 -23.26 -19.01 -12.76
CA ASN A 206 -24.26 -18.54 -11.79
C ASN A 206 -23.70 -17.42 -10.91
N ILE A 207 -24.58 -16.51 -10.48
CA ILE A 207 -24.25 -15.51 -9.46
C ILE A 207 -24.35 -16.16 -8.08
N GLU A 208 -23.21 -16.30 -7.41
CA GLU A 208 -23.16 -16.61 -5.98
C GLU A 208 -23.06 -15.29 -5.22
N GLU A 209 -23.98 -15.03 -4.28
CA GLU A 209 -23.88 -13.88 -3.38
C GLU A 209 -22.55 -13.98 -2.61
N PRO A 210 -21.66 -12.99 -2.71
CA PRO A 210 -20.31 -13.16 -2.19
C PRO A 210 -20.21 -13.03 -0.67
N PHE A 211 -21.22 -12.42 -0.01
CA PHE A 211 -21.37 -12.36 1.44
C PHE A 211 -22.79 -11.97 1.84
N GLU A 212 -23.20 -12.34 3.06
CA GLU A 212 -24.50 -11.98 3.59
C GLU A 212 -24.64 -10.46 3.80
N SER A 213 -25.74 -9.91 3.28
CA SER A 213 -26.19 -8.57 3.63
C SER A 213 -27.69 -8.60 3.93
N ASP A 214 -28.06 -8.00 5.05
CA ASP A 214 -29.38 -8.25 5.66
C ASP A 214 -30.55 -7.72 4.83
N ARG A 215 -30.29 -6.75 3.95
CA ARG A 215 -31.29 -5.99 3.20
C ARG A 215 -31.06 -5.93 1.70
N HIS A 216 -29.86 -6.27 1.24
CA HIS A 216 -29.44 -6.14 -0.16
C HIS A 216 -28.82 -7.43 -0.66
N PHE A 217 -29.06 -7.76 -1.92
CA PHE A 217 -28.50 -8.93 -2.59
C PHE A 217 -28.21 -8.54 -4.04
N VAL A 218 -27.37 -9.31 -4.73
CA VAL A 218 -27.16 -9.11 -6.17
C VAL A 218 -28.40 -9.60 -6.91
N ASP A 219 -29.22 -8.68 -7.39
CA ASP A 219 -30.43 -9.02 -8.16
C ASP A 219 -30.09 -9.32 -9.62
N ALA A 220 -29.59 -10.52 -9.87
CA ALA A 220 -29.43 -11.05 -11.23
C ALA A 220 -29.38 -12.58 -11.23
N SER A 221 -29.94 -13.16 -12.29
CA SER A 221 -30.05 -14.62 -12.47
C SER A 221 -28.76 -15.25 -13.02
N SER A 222 -27.96 -14.46 -13.74
CA SER A 222 -26.70 -14.86 -14.34
C SER A 222 -25.80 -13.63 -14.52
N TRP A 223 -24.52 -13.87 -14.79
CA TRP A 223 -23.58 -12.76 -15.02
C TRP A 223 -23.92 -11.90 -16.23
N PHE A 224 -24.48 -12.50 -17.28
CA PHE A 224 -24.93 -11.77 -18.46
C PHE A 224 -26.12 -10.86 -18.13
N ASP A 225 -27.08 -11.37 -17.34
CA ASP A 225 -28.22 -10.58 -16.84
C ASP A 225 -27.73 -9.40 -15.99
N LEU A 226 -26.78 -9.62 -15.08
CA LEU A 226 -26.17 -8.54 -14.29
C LEU A 226 -25.51 -7.49 -15.21
N GLN A 227 -24.71 -7.92 -16.20
CA GLN A 227 -24.06 -7.03 -17.16
C GLN A 227 -25.07 -6.20 -17.96
N GLU A 228 -26.14 -6.80 -18.46
CA GLU A 228 -27.19 -6.07 -19.19
C GLU A 228 -27.91 -5.06 -18.29
N LYS A 229 -28.25 -5.43 -17.06
CA LYS A 229 -28.83 -4.50 -16.07
C LYS A 229 -27.88 -3.34 -15.75
N ILE A 230 -26.58 -3.61 -15.56
CA ILE A 230 -25.58 -2.56 -15.31
C ILE A 230 -25.39 -1.67 -16.54
N ARG A 231 -25.30 -2.26 -17.74
CA ARG A 231 -25.19 -1.49 -18.98
C ARG A 231 -26.40 -0.57 -19.11
N PHE A 232 -27.61 -1.12 -19.05
CA PHE A 232 -28.83 -0.33 -19.14
C PHE A 232 -28.85 0.83 -18.13
N THR A 233 -28.59 0.56 -16.85
CA THR A 233 -28.58 1.61 -15.81
C THR A 233 -27.47 2.64 -16.00
N SER A 234 -26.27 2.21 -16.42
CA SER A 234 -25.14 3.13 -16.69
C SER A 234 -25.40 4.03 -17.90
N TYR A 235 -26.01 3.51 -18.98
CA TYR A 235 -26.32 4.28 -20.19
C TYR A 235 -27.55 5.19 -20.02
N THR A 236 -28.51 4.81 -19.19
CA THR A 236 -29.75 5.59 -18.98
C THR A 236 -29.70 6.52 -17.77
N GLY A 237 -28.72 6.36 -16.88
CA GLY A 237 -28.67 7.03 -15.59
C GLY A 237 -29.77 6.58 -14.61
N ARG A 238 -30.54 5.54 -14.94
CA ARG A 238 -31.57 4.97 -14.04
C ARG A 238 -30.91 4.14 -12.94
N LYS A 239 -31.66 3.97 -11.85
CA LYS A 239 -31.21 3.23 -10.68
C LYS A 239 -32.29 2.23 -10.24
N ASP A 240 -31.84 1.09 -9.73
CA ASP A 240 -32.68 0.16 -8.98
C ASP A 240 -33.02 0.71 -7.58
N ASN A 241 -34.31 0.77 -7.23
CA ASN A 241 -34.77 1.33 -5.95
C ASN A 241 -34.29 0.51 -4.75
N LEU A 242 -34.01 -0.78 -4.94
CA LEU A 242 -33.48 -1.67 -3.91
C LEU A 242 -31.95 -1.65 -3.84
N GLU A 243 -31.27 -0.88 -4.70
CA GLU A 243 -29.81 -0.70 -4.71
C GLU A 243 -29.02 -2.01 -4.86
N ASN A 244 -29.56 -2.97 -5.61
CA ASN A 244 -29.07 -4.34 -5.69
C ASN A 244 -28.06 -4.60 -6.84
N PHE A 245 -27.73 -3.59 -7.65
CA PHE A 245 -26.85 -3.76 -8.83
C PHE A 245 -25.40 -3.34 -8.55
N SER A 246 -24.52 -4.32 -8.35
CA SER A 246 -23.07 -4.13 -8.33
C SER A 246 -22.50 -4.13 -9.76
N PHE A 247 -21.46 -3.35 -10.06
CA PHE A 247 -20.67 -3.50 -11.28
C PHE A 247 -19.45 -4.36 -10.99
N LEU A 248 -19.45 -5.59 -11.51
CA LEU A 248 -18.42 -6.61 -11.28
C LEU A 248 -17.72 -6.98 -12.59
N PRO A 249 -16.49 -6.50 -12.83
CA PRO A 249 -15.77 -6.75 -14.07
C PRO A 249 -15.54 -8.23 -14.36
N THR A 250 -15.51 -8.57 -15.65
CA THR A 250 -15.09 -9.91 -16.14
C THR A 250 -13.79 -9.76 -16.93
N ALA A 251 -12.91 -10.74 -16.83
CA ALA A 251 -11.62 -10.75 -17.50
C ALA A 251 -11.33 -12.09 -18.19
N ILE A 252 -10.63 -12.05 -19.32
CA ILE A 252 -9.96 -13.24 -19.85
C ILE A 252 -8.70 -13.44 -19.02
N ILE A 253 -8.64 -14.50 -18.22
CA ILE A 253 -7.47 -14.80 -17.37
C ILE A 253 -6.47 -15.71 -18.06
N ASN A 254 -6.90 -16.45 -19.08
CA ASN A 254 -6.05 -17.33 -19.85
C ASN A 254 -6.68 -17.61 -21.22
N VAL A 255 -5.86 -17.99 -22.19
CA VAL A 255 -6.31 -18.51 -23.49
C VAL A 255 -5.71 -19.91 -23.64
N THR A 256 -6.56 -20.90 -23.87
CA THR A 256 -6.11 -22.29 -24.04
C THR A 256 -5.29 -22.45 -25.32
N LYS A 257 -4.55 -23.57 -25.45
CA LYS A 257 -3.74 -23.85 -26.65
C LYS A 257 -4.58 -23.93 -27.93
N ASP A 258 -5.84 -24.33 -27.81
CA ASP A 258 -6.83 -24.40 -28.90
C ASP A 258 -7.58 -23.07 -29.13
N GLY A 259 -7.15 -21.97 -28.49
CA GLY A 259 -7.66 -20.62 -28.76
C GLY A 259 -8.93 -20.24 -27.99
N ARG A 260 -9.37 -21.04 -27.00
CA ARG A 260 -10.56 -20.74 -26.20
C ARG A 260 -10.22 -19.81 -25.03
N PRO A 261 -10.94 -18.69 -24.86
CA PRO A 261 -10.76 -17.83 -23.70
C PRO A 261 -11.31 -18.50 -22.43
N ILE A 262 -10.57 -18.37 -21.33
CA ILE A 262 -11.02 -18.71 -19.99
C ILE A 262 -11.33 -17.41 -19.27
N PHE A 263 -12.58 -17.26 -18.86
CA PHE A 263 -13.04 -16.07 -18.15
C PHE A 263 -12.94 -16.25 -16.63
N ALA A 264 -12.70 -15.15 -15.95
CA ALA A 264 -12.91 -15.01 -14.51
C ALA A 264 -13.67 -13.72 -14.25
N GLN A 265 -14.39 -13.69 -13.14
CA GLN A 265 -15.10 -12.51 -12.72
C GLN A 265 -14.57 -12.01 -11.39
N TRP A 266 -14.46 -10.70 -11.28
CA TRP A 266 -14.16 -10.04 -10.03
C TRP A 266 -15.35 -10.15 -9.07
N ASN A 267 -15.10 -10.70 -7.89
CA ASN A 267 -16.06 -10.74 -6.79
C ASN A 267 -15.43 -10.14 -5.54
N TYR A 268 -16.27 -9.56 -4.67
CA TYR A 268 -15.82 -8.91 -3.45
C TYR A 268 -16.67 -9.32 -2.25
N ARG A 269 -16.08 -9.31 -1.05
CA ARG A 269 -16.82 -9.42 0.22
C ARG A 269 -16.33 -8.44 1.26
N ILE A 270 -17.20 -8.07 2.19
CA ILE A 270 -16.83 -7.34 3.40
C ILE A 270 -16.94 -8.31 4.56
N LEU A 271 -15.84 -8.45 5.31
CA LEU A 271 -15.76 -9.22 6.54
C LEU A 271 -15.04 -8.40 7.60
N CYS A 272 -15.06 -8.93 8.82
CA CYS A 272 -14.41 -8.31 9.96
C CYS A 272 -13.52 -9.30 10.70
N HIS A 273 -12.59 -8.77 11.49
CA HIS A 273 -11.62 -9.53 12.27
C HIS A 273 -11.54 -8.94 13.69
N PRO A 274 -11.77 -9.72 14.75
CA PRO A 274 -11.49 -9.28 16.11
C PRO A 274 -9.97 -9.12 16.29
N VAL A 275 -9.53 -7.89 16.54
CA VAL A 275 -8.11 -7.61 16.72
C VAL A 275 -7.63 -8.26 18.02
N SER A 276 -6.43 -8.85 18.01
CA SER A 276 -5.87 -9.58 19.16
C SER A 276 -5.65 -8.73 20.41
N ARG A 277 -5.56 -7.41 20.25
CA ARG A 277 -5.18 -6.41 21.25
C ARG A 277 -6.13 -5.20 21.25
N ASP A 278 -6.05 -4.39 22.31
CA ASP A 278 -6.70 -3.07 22.33
C ASP A 278 -6.02 -2.09 21.37
N ILE A 279 -6.77 -1.08 20.93
CA ILE A 279 -6.26 0.02 20.10
C ILE A 279 -6.62 1.34 20.79
N PRO A 280 -5.66 2.02 21.43
CA PRO A 280 -5.93 3.27 22.10
C PRO A 280 -6.49 4.35 21.16
N LEU A 281 -7.43 5.16 21.64
CA LEU A 281 -8.13 6.16 20.82
C LEU A 281 -7.20 7.27 20.32
N ASN A 282 -6.09 7.54 21.01
CA ASN A 282 -5.05 8.49 20.57
C ASN A 282 -4.19 7.95 19.42
N ARG A 283 -4.38 6.70 18.97
CA ARG A 283 -3.82 6.18 17.71
C ARG A 283 -4.59 6.64 16.49
N PHE A 284 -5.80 7.17 16.65
CA PHE A 284 -6.61 7.70 15.56
C PHE A 284 -6.41 9.21 15.41
N ARG A 285 -6.17 9.66 14.18
CA ARG A 285 -6.18 11.08 13.80
C ARG A 285 -7.23 11.31 12.74
N VAL A 286 -7.97 12.41 12.83
CA VAL A 286 -8.94 12.79 11.79
C VAL A 286 -8.17 13.15 10.52
N VAL A 287 -8.59 12.63 9.38
CA VAL A 287 -8.02 13.08 8.10
C VAL A 287 -8.63 14.41 7.73
N ASP A 288 -7.80 15.38 7.33
CA ASP A 288 -8.26 16.72 7.01
C ASP A 288 -8.87 16.80 5.60
N ASP A 289 -10.08 16.27 5.45
CA ASP A 289 -10.88 16.36 4.22
C ASP A 289 -11.44 17.79 4.05
N LEU A 290 -10.56 18.73 3.69
CA LEU A 290 -10.83 20.18 3.65
C LEU A 290 -12.03 20.54 2.75
N GLY A 291 -12.20 19.86 1.61
CA GLY A 291 -13.31 20.12 0.68
C GLY A 291 -14.68 19.97 1.35
N VAL A 292 -14.85 18.93 2.18
CA VAL A 292 -16.09 18.73 2.95
C VAL A 292 -16.21 19.78 4.04
N ARG A 293 -15.13 20.04 4.78
CA ARG A 293 -15.12 21.07 5.83
C ARG A 293 -15.53 22.45 5.32
N LEU A 294 -15.03 22.87 4.16
CA LEU A 294 -15.39 24.13 3.53
C LEU A 294 -16.85 24.14 3.06
N THR A 295 -17.32 23.04 2.48
CA THR A 295 -18.71 22.90 2.02
C THR A 295 -19.72 23.10 3.15
N VAL A 296 -19.46 22.52 4.33
CA VAL A 296 -20.35 22.62 5.50
C VAL A 296 -19.87 23.60 6.57
N LYS A 297 -18.84 24.41 6.28
CA LYS A 297 -18.26 25.44 7.16
C LYS A 297 -17.90 24.92 8.57
N ARG A 298 -17.13 23.83 8.64
CA ARG A 298 -16.74 23.17 9.89
C ARG A 298 -15.26 23.40 10.23
N SER A 299 -14.97 23.66 11.52
CA SER A 299 -13.60 23.55 12.05
C SER A 299 -13.11 22.10 11.99
N TYR A 300 -11.80 21.91 12.13
CA TYR A 300 -11.18 20.58 12.16
C TYR A 300 -11.72 19.73 13.31
N GLU A 301 -11.75 20.29 14.53
CA GLU A 301 -12.21 19.60 15.74
C GLU A 301 -13.71 19.29 15.66
N HIS A 302 -14.50 20.20 15.10
CA HIS A 302 -15.92 19.96 14.91
C HIS A 302 -16.14 18.86 13.86
N HIS A 303 -15.37 18.85 12.75
CA HIS A 303 -15.48 17.81 11.72
C HIS A 303 -15.25 16.42 12.29
N GLY A 304 -14.22 16.23 13.13
CA GLY A 304 -13.92 14.96 13.82
C GLY A 304 -15.08 14.38 14.63
N LYS A 305 -15.99 15.23 15.09
CA LYS A 305 -17.19 14.86 15.87
C LYS A 305 -18.43 14.57 15.00
N THR A 306 -18.27 14.45 13.67
CA THR A 306 -19.38 14.18 12.74
C THR A 306 -19.26 12.81 12.05
N ARG A 307 -20.37 12.28 11.54
CA ARG A 307 -20.37 11.03 10.75
C ARG A 307 -19.57 11.15 9.44
N SER A 308 -19.21 12.36 9.03
CA SER A 308 -18.37 12.62 7.84
C SER A 308 -16.87 12.47 8.10
N ALA A 309 -16.43 12.33 9.35
CA ALA A 309 -15.00 12.20 9.64
C ALA A 309 -14.47 10.82 9.26
N ARG A 310 -13.34 10.82 8.54
CA ARG A 310 -12.46 9.69 8.31
C ARG A 310 -11.23 9.80 9.21
N PHE A 311 -10.60 8.67 9.51
CA PHE A 311 -9.47 8.57 10.42
C PHE A 311 -8.29 7.88 9.77
N GLN A 312 -7.11 8.15 10.30
CA GLN A 312 -5.87 7.45 10.00
C GLN A 312 -5.34 6.83 11.30
N LEU A 313 -4.83 5.60 11.21
CA LEU A 313 -4.09 4.97 12.31
C LEU A 313 -2.64 5.42 12.30
N ASN A 314 -2.09 5.66 13.48
CA ASN A 314 -0.67 5.97 13.62
C ASN A 314 0.17 4.72 13.29
N PRO A 315 1.01 4.73 12.24
CA PRO A 315 1.83 3.57 11.89
C PRO A 315 2.83 3.21 12.99
N PHE A 316 3.24 4.16 13.82
CA PHE A 316 4.22 3.95 14.89
C PHE A 316 3.65 3.36 16.18
N ASP A 317 2.32 3.18 16.25
CA ASP A 317 1.63 2.75 17.47
C ASP A 317 1.97 3.61 18.70
N LYS A 318 2.07 4.93 18.49
CA LYS A 318 2.32 5.94 19.51
C LYS A 318 1.27 7.05 19.47
N ASP A 319 1.33 7.95 20.42
CA ASP A 319 0.52 9.16 20.40
C ASP A 319 0.92 10.02 19.20
N TRP A 320 -0.06 10.53 18.46
CA TRP A 320 0.22 11.34 17.26
C TRP A 320 1.10 12.56 17.56
N GLN A 321 1.04 13.11 18.77
CA GLN A 321 1.90 14.23 19.19
C GLN A 321 3.39 13.88 19.21
N GLU A 322 3.75 12.60 19.40
CA GLU A 322 5.14 12.13 19.44
C GLU A 322 5.72 11.83 18.05
N THR A 323 4.86 11.67 17.06
CA THR A 323 5.22 11.16 15.73
C THR A 323 4.66 11.99 14.59
N GLU A 324 4.10 13.16 14.88
CA GLU A 324 3.62 14.08 13.86
C GLU A 324 4.78 14.37 12.88
N ASP A 325 4.48 14.27 11.59
CA ASP A 325 5.41 14.51 10.47
C ASP A 325 6.64 13.59 10.41
N LYS A 326 6.68 12.51 11.20
CA LYS A 326 7.75 11.50 11.09
C LYS A 326 7.54 10.57 9.91
N ILE A 327 8.63 10.28 9.21
CA ILE A 327 8.67 9.27 8.14
C ILE A 327 8.85 7.89 8.77
N ASN A 328 7.96 6.94 8.48
CA ASN A 328 8.13 5.56 8.92
C ASN A 328 9.16 4.84 8.01
N GLN A 329 10.40 4.75 8.47
CA GLN A 329 11.48 4.07 7.74
C GLN A 329 11.42 2.54 7.87
N GLU A 330 10.72 2.00 8.88
CA GLU A 330 10.64 0.57 9.13
C GLU A 330 9.74 -0.14 8.11
N ARG A 331 8.86 0.61 7.42
CA ARG A 331 7.87 0.16 6.43
C ARG A 331 6.77 -0.76 6.99
N TRP A 332 7.02 -1.39 8.13
CA TRP A 332 6.04 -2.09 8.95
C TRP A 332 5.44 -1.12 9.98
N GLY A 333 4.15 -1.25 10.28
CA GLY A 333 3.48 -0.44 11.30
C GLY A 333 2.23 -1.10 11.87
N LEU A 334 1.50 -0.38 12.71
CA LEU A 334 0.32 -0.88 13.43
C LEU A 334 -0.73 -1.53 12.50
N LEU A 335 -1.01 -0.92 11.35
CA LEU A 335 -1.96 -1.49 10.41
C LEU A 335 -1.44 -2.79 9.76
N ASP A 336 -0.14 -2.90 9.54
CA ASP A 336 0.48 -4.13 9.02
C ASP A 336 0.40 -5.28 10.01
N GLU A 337 0.64 -4.99 11.30
CA GLU A 337 0.43 -5.94 12.39
C GLU A 337 -1.01 -6.47 12.39
N ILE A 338 -2.00 -5.58 12.41
CA ILE A 338 -3.42 -5.98 12.46
C ILE A 338 -3.84 -6.74 11.18
N MET A 339 -3.47 -6.25 9.99
CA MET A 339 -3.82 -6.92 8.73
C MET A 339 -3.16 -8.29 8.61
N SER A 340 -1.96 -8.48 9.17
CA SER A 340 -1.26 -9.77 9.18
C SER A 340 -1.95 -10.86 10.02
N GLU A 341 -2.88 -10.48 10.91
CA GLU A 341 -3.73 -11.43 11.63
C GLU A 341 -4.86 -11.99 10.75
N ILE A 342 -5.23 -11.28 9.68
CA ILE A 342 -6.43 -11.56 8.89
C ILE A 342 -6.12 -12.62 7.82
N PRO A 343 -6.85 -13.75 7.79
CA PRO A 343 -6.66 -14.75 6.75
C PRO A 343 -7.37 -14.36 5.43
N GLY A 344 -6.84 -14.85 4.31
CA GLY A 344 -7.52 -14.82 3.03
C GLY A 344 -8.64 -15.88 2.92
N LYS A 345 -8.90 -16.34 1.69
CA LYS A 345 -10.01 -17.28 1.40
C LYS A 345 -9.85 -18.70 1.94
N ASP A 346 -8.69 -19.06 2.49
CA ASP A 346 -8.49 -20.34 3.20
C ASP A 346 -8.92 -20.26 4.68
N ASN A 347 -9.42 -19.10 5.11
CA ASN A 347 -9.79 -18.77 6.49
C ASN A 347 -8.62 -19.04 7.47
N TYR A 348 -8.88 -19.07 8.78
CA TYR A 348 -7.79 -19.19 9.78
C TYR A 348 -7.06 -20.53 9.72
N ALA A 349 -7.68 -21.57 9.17
CA ALA A 349 -7.06 -22.87 8.95
C ALA A 349 -6.01 -22.87 7.81
N GLY A 350 -5.97 -21.82 6.99
CA GLY A 350 -4.96 -21.64 5.95
C GLY A 350 -3.54 -21.66 6.52
N SER A 351 -2.59 -22.17 5.73
CA SER A 351 -1.17 -21.99 5.98
C SER A 351 -0.45 -22.26 4.66
N LEU A 352 0.17 -21.22 4.11
CA LEU A 352 0.80 -21.24 2.79
C LEU A 352 2.13 -20.48 2.87
N THR A 353 3.08 -20.85 2.02
CA THR A 353 4.37 -20.16 1.85
C THR A 353 4.53 -19.67 0.40
N ASP A 354 5.31 -18.60 0.20
CA ASP A 354 5.67 -18.07 -1.12
C ASP A 354 7.15 -18.31 -1.39
N GLU A 355 7.43 -19.22 -2.30
CA GLU A 355 8.77 -19.64 -2.73
C GLU A 355 8.99 -19.36 -4.22
N ALA A 356 8.23 -18.42 -4.80
CA ALA A 356 8.33 -18.08 -6.21
C ALA A 356 9.76 -17.62 -6.58
N PHE A 357 10.20 -18.04 -7.75
CA PHE A 357 11.54 -17.73 -8.30
C PHE A 357 12.71 -18.24 -7.46
N ASP A 358 12.51 -19.32 -6.69
CA ASP A 358 13.51 -19.89 -5.76
C ASP A 358 13.94 -18.88 -4.68
N ILE A 359 13.03 -17.97 -4.31
CA ILE A 359 13.25 -16.94 -3.30
C ILE A 359 12.13 -17.03 -2.26
N GLU A 360 12.48 -17.46 -1.06
CA GLU A 360 11.54 -17.57 0.05
C GLU A 360 11.16 -16.19 0.61
N ALA A 361 9.86 -15.99 0.80
CA ALA A 361 9.31 -14.83 1.50
C ALA A 361 9.39 -15.02 3.02
N LEU A 362 9.98 -14.04 3.70
CA LEU A 362 10.21 -14.02 5.13
C LEU A 362 9.41 -12.89 5.78
N SER A 363 8.99 -13.13 7.02
CA SER A 363 8.20 -12.22 7.82
C SER A 363 9.01 -10.99 8.24
N MET A 364 8.33 -9.85 8.29
CA MET A 364 8.82 -8.57 8.82
C MET A 364 8.20 -8.22 10.18
N HIS A 365 7.28 -9.06 10.69
CA HIS A 365 6.70 -8.85 12.00
C HIS A 365 7.82 -8.88 13.06
N PRO A 366 7.90 -7.91 13.99
CA PRO A 366 9.01 -7.81 14.95
C PRO A 366 9.28 -9.12 15.72
N GLU A 367 8.22 -9.80 16.18
CA GLU A 367 8.33 -11.06 16.93
C GLU A 367 8.69 -12.29 16.08
N LYS A 368 8.56 -12.21 14.75
CA LYS A 368 8.77 -13.33 13.81
C LYS A 368 9.74 -12.97 12.69
N ASN A 369 10.58 -11.95 12.92
CA ASN A 369 11.37 -11.35 11.86
C ASN A 369 12.37 -12.37 11.30
N GLY A 370 12.32 -12.59 9.98
CA GLY A 370 13.17 -13.57 9.30
C GLY A 370 12.65 -15.01 9.32
N GLU A 371 11.54 -15.31 10.00
CA GLU A 371 10.84 -16.58 9.86
C GLU A 371 10.11 -16.67 8.52
N LYS A 372 9.72 -17.88 8.10
CA LYS A 372 8.91 -18.07 6.89
C LYS A 372 7.60 -17.29 7.03
N LEU A 373 7.28 -16.47 6.03
CA LEU A 373 6.03 -15.72 6.02
C LEU A 373 4.86 -16.63 5.70
N ASP A 374 3.85 -16.65 6.57
CA ASP A 374 2.58 -17.29 6.25
C ASP A 374 1.77 -16.39 5.32
N VAL A 375 1.87 -16.67 4.02
CA VAL A 375 1.25 -15.86 2.98
C VAL A 375 -0.23 -16.15 2.81
N SER A 376 -0.83 -17.06 3.57
CA SER A 376 -2.30 -17.18 3.58
C SER A 376 -2.99 -16.05 4.35
N ARG A 377 -2.21 -15.13 4.94
CA ARG A 377 -2.65 -13.95 5.70
C ARG A 377 -2.29 -12.68 4.94
N TYR A 378 -3.05 -11.63 5.17
CA TYR A 378 -2.92 -10.36 4.46
C TYR A 378 -1.64 -9.63 4.84
N HIS A 379 -0.78 -9.40 3.85
CA HIS A 379 0.46 -8.65 4.03
C HIS A 379 0.75 -7.83 2.77
N ARG A 380 1.43 -6.70 2.95
CA ARG A 380 1.94 -5.88 1.83
C ARG A 380 3.47 -5.87 1.77
N TRP A 381 4.15 -5.98 2.90
CA TRP A 381 5.61 -6.04 2.98
C TRP A 381 6.10 -7.45 3.29
N PHE A 382 7.22 -7.84 2.68
CA PHE A 382 7.93 -9.07 2.99
C PHE A 382 9.43 -8.92 2.74
N LYS A 383 10.23 -9.75 3.41
CA LYS A 383 11.68 -9.81 3.23
C LYS A 383 12.05 -11.03 2.40
N VAL A 384 13.18 -10.98 1.70
CA VAL A 384 13.76 -12.12 1.00
C VAL A 384 15.23 -12.31 1.39
N GLY A 385 15.70 -13.56 1.35
CA GLY A 385 17.09 -13.88 1.74
C GLY A 385 18.16 -13.30 0.80
N ARG A 386 17.85 -13.08 -0.47
CA ARG A 386 18.78 -12.55 -1.48
C ARG A 386 18.41 -11.13 -1.90
N ARG A 387 19.34 -10.19 -1.75
CA ARG A 387 19.19 -8.81 -2.22
C ARG A 387 19.00 -8.78 -3.75
N GLY A 388 18.09 -7.94 -4.21
CA GLY A 388 17.87 -7.68 -5.64
C GLY A 388 18.97 -6.80 -6.27
N ALA A 389 18.83 -6.49 -7.55
CA ALA A 389 19.77 -5.63 -8.29
C ALA A 389 19.91 -4.22 -7.67
N MET A 390 18.86 -3.71 -7.03
CA MET A 390 18.86 -2.43 -6.31
C MET A 390 19.40 -2.52 -4.88
N GLY A 391 19.98 -3.66 -4.48
CA GLY A 391 20.56 -3.86 -3.15
C GLY A 391 19.55 -4.07 -2.01
N THR A 392 18.25 -4.11 -2.29
CA THR A 392 17.19 -4.27 -1.29
C THR A 392 16.76 -5.73 -1.12
N SER A 393 16.47 -6.12 0.13
CA SER A 393 15.86 -7.41 0.49
C SER A 393 14.39 -7.28 0.92
N ILE A 394 13.92 -6.07 1.20
CA ILE A 394 12.50 -5.80 1.50
C ILE A 394 11.77 -5.51 0.19
N ARG A 395 10.61 -6.12 0.00
CA ARG A 395 9.77 -6.01 -1.18
C ARG A 395 8.34 -5.66 -0.78
N SER A 396 7.67 -4.90 -1.64
CA SER A 396 6.23 -4.63 -1.54
C SER A 396 5.44 -5.53 -2.48
N ARG A 397 4.24 -5.90 -2.07
CA ARG A 397 3.19 -6.44 -2.94
C ARG A 397 2.54 -5.27 -3.70
N GLY A 398 2.04 -5.51 -4.91
CA GLY A 398 1.39 -4.45 -5.70
C GLY A 398 2.32 -3.38 -6.28
N PHE A 399 3.62 -3.65 -6.35
CA PHE A 399 4.67 -2.74 -6.82
C PHE A 399 4.79 -1.47 -5.96
N SER A 400 4.06 -0.41 -6.29
CA SER A 400 4.08 0.89 -5.60
C SER A 400 2.83 1.18 -4.78
N ASP A 401 1.84 0.28 -4.80
CA ASP A 401 0.60 0.44 -4.06
C ASP A 401 0.84 0.30 -2.55
N ASP A 402 0.80 1.43 -1.83
CA ASP A 402 1.04 1.41 -0.38
C ASP A 402 -0.12 0.75 0.36
N THR A 403 -1.33 0.78 -0.17
CA THR A 403 -2.54 0.46 0.62
C THR A 403 -3.02 -0.98 0.46
N LEU A 404 -2.46 -1.71 -0.51
CA LEU A 404 -2.92 -3.03 -0.92
C LEU A 404 -2.31 -4.15 -0.08
N TYR A 405 -3.16 -4.95 0.56
CA TYR A 405 -2.77 -6.18 1.22
C TYR A 405 -3.13 -7.40 0.35
N MET A 406 -2.25 -8.40 0.34
CA MET A 406 -2.44 -9.62 -0.45
C MET A 406 -2.34 -10.88 0.41
N ALA A 407 -3.17 -11.88 0.10
CA ALA A 407 -3.11 -13.21 0.70
C ALA A 407 -3.22 -14.29 -0.38
N MET A 408 -2.41 -15.33 -0.28
CA MET A 408 -2.52 -16.53 -1.10
C MET A 408 -3.66 -17.42 -0.63
N THR A 409 -4.18 -18.23 -1.54
CA THR A 409 -5.26 -19.18 -1.25
C THR A 409 -5.13 -20.46 -2.07
N SER A 410 -5.56 -21.58 -1.49
CA SER A 410 -5.67 -22.86 -2.20
C SER A 410 -7.03 -23.04 -2.90
N GLN A 411 -8.02 -22.19 -2.61
CA GLN A 411 -9.41 -22.34 -3.06
C GLN A 411 -9.53 -22.57 -4.58
N PRO A 412 -10.21 -23.64 -5.02
CA PRO A 412 -10.37 -23.95 -6.45
C PRO A 412 -11.14 -22.86 -7.20
N LYS A 413 -12.07 -22.17 -6.52
CA LYS A 413 -12.90 -21.11 -7.08
C LYS A 413 -12.12 -19.83 -7.41
N VAL A 414 -10.93 -19.61 -6.86
CA VAL A 414 -10.09 -18.44 -7.17
C VAL A 414 -9.24 -18.70 -8.40
N ALA A 415 -9.28 -17.77 -9.35
CA ALA A 415 -8.47 -17.80 -10.55
C ALA A 415 -6.98 -17.72 -10.20
N GLY A 416 -6.21 -18.67 -10.72
CA GLY A 416 -4.76 -18.74 -10.52
C GLY A 416 -4.00 -18.34 -11.76
N MET A 417 -2.80 -17.80 -11.55
CA MET A 417 -1.83 -17.59 -12.60
C MET A 417 -0.83 -18.73 -12.61
N ASN A 418 -0.54 -19.24 -13.80
CA ASN A 418 0.47 -20.28 -14.01
C ASN A 418 1.65 -19.67 -14.74
N LEU A 419 2.86 -19.84 -14.20
CA LEU A 419 4.10 -19.40 -14.83
C LEU A 419 5.05 -20.58 -14.99
N ALA A 420 5.37 -20.91 -16.23
CA ALA A 420 6.47 -21.80 -16.56
C ALA A 420 7.78 -20.99 -16.64
N HIS A 421 8.75 -21.29 -15.77
CA HIS A 421 9.98 -20.53 -15.63
C HIS A 421 11.21 -21.39 -15.94
N GLN A 422 12.26 -20.75 -16.50
CA GLN A 422 13.48 -21.41 -16.97
C GLN A 422 13.16 -22.58 -17.90
N CYS A 423 12.59 -22.26 -19.08
CA CYS A 423 12.23 -23.23 -20.09
C CYS A 423 13.30 -23.34 -21.19
N TRP A 424 13.62 -24.55 -21.61
CA TRP A 424 14.49 -24.83 -22.75
C TRP A 424 13.89 -25.93 -23.62
N THR A 425 14.28 -25.95 -24.90
CA THR A 425 13.86 -26.98 -25.85
C THR A 425 14.92 -28.07 -25.89
N ARG A 426 14.53 -29.32 -25.66
CA ARG A 426 15.40 -30.48 -25.86
C ARG A 426 15.67 -30.70 -27.34
N TRP A 427 16.72 -31.45 -27.67
CA TRP A 427 17.07 -31.84 -29.03
C TRP A 427 15.91 -32.49 -29.81
N ASN A 428 14.98 -33.17 -29.12
CA ASN A 428 13.79 -33.79 -29.71
C ASN A 428 12.60 -32.82 -29.90
N GLY A 429 12.80 -31.51 -29.77
CA GLY A 429 11.75 -30.50 -29.90
C GLY A 429 10.82 -30.37 -28.69
N GLN A 430 10.99 -31.17 -27.63
CA GLN A 430 10.18 -31.05 -26.42
C GLN A 430 10.62 -29.86 -25.56
N LYS A 431 9.69 -28.97 -25.25
CA LYS A 431 9.89 -27.88 -24.31
C LYS A 431 9.84 -28.42 -22.87
N MET A 432 10.92 -28.26 -22.13
CA MET A 432 10.98 -28.53 -20.69
C MET A 432 11.14 -27.23 -19.93
N CYS A 433 10.59 -27.16 -18.71
CA CYS A 433 10.77 -26.04 -17.81
C CYS A 433 11.20 -26.55 -16.44
N LYS A 434 12.12 -25.83 -15.79
CA LYS A 434 12.63 -26.20 -14.46
C LYS A 434 11.57 -25.99 -13.37
N HIS A 435 10.79 -24.91 -13.48
CA HIS A 435 9.80 -24.54 -12.47
C HIS A 435 8.44 -24.25 -13.10
N TYR A 436 7.39 -24.62 -12.36
CA TYR A 436 6.01 -24.28 -12.66
C TYR A 436 5.39 -23.66 -11.40
N TYR A 437 5.22 -22.35 -11.40
CA TYR A 437 4.56 -21.65 -10.31
C TYR A 437 3.07 -21.59 -10.59
N LYS A 438 2.26 -21.96 -9.59
CA LYS A 438 0.81 -21.81 -9.60
C LYS A 438 0.40 -21.07 -8.35
N GLN A 439 -0.02 -19.83 -8.52
CA GLN A 439 -0.41 -18.96 -7.40
C GLN A 439 -1.80 -18.40 -7.61
N LYS A 440 -2.53 -18.26 -6.52
CA LYS A 440 -3.86 -17.65 -6.45
C LYS A 440 -3.83 -16.65 -5.32
N TRP A 441 -4.39 -15.47 -5.57
CA TRP A 441 -4.29 -14.34 -4.67
C TRP A 441 -5.65 -13.70 -4.46
N THR A 442 -5.88 -13.25 -3.23
CA THR A 442 -6.94 -12.32 -2.86
C THR A 442 -6.32 -11.01 -2.38
N TYR A 443 -7.10 -9.94 -2.51
CA TYR A 443 -6.66 -8.56 -2.34
C TYR A 443 -7.54 -7.88 -1.31
N ALA A 444 -6.97 -7.09 -0.41
CA ALA A 444 -7.73 -6.40 0.61
C ALA A 444 -7.25 -4.99 0.94
N ILE A 445 -8.20 -4.17 1.41
CA ILE A 445 -7.95 -2.88 2.06
C ILE A 445 -8.77 -2.82 3.37
N PRO A 446 -8.29 -2.12 4.41
CA PRO A 446 -9.11 -1.86 5.59
C PRO A 446 -10.27 -0.92 5.26
N LEU A 447 -11.40 -1.05 5.97
CA LEU A 447 -12.55 -0.15 5.84
C LEU A 447 -12.77 0.69 7.10
N GLU A 448 -12.97 0.03 8.25
CA GLU A 448 -13.25 0.71 9.52
C GLU A 448 -12.89 -0.15 10.72
N ILE A 449 -12.54 0.49 11.83
CA ILE A 449 -12.45 -0.13 13.14
C ILE A 449 -13.72 0.18 13.93
N ILE A 450 -14.33 -0.88 14.48
CA ILE A 450 -15.54 -0.80 15.28
C ILE A 450 -15.23 -1.32 16.68
N PHE A 451 -15.50 -0.52 17.69
CA PHE A 451 -15.40 -0.99 19.08
C PHE A 451 -16.70 -1.68 19.48
N LEU A 452 -16.65 -3.00 19.66
CA LEU A 452 -17.75 -3.74 20.28
C LEU A 452 -17.78 -3.41 21.76
N THR A 453 -18.97 -3.22 22.33
CA THR A 453 -19.16 -2.80 23.71
C THR A 453 -20.08 -3.77 24.46
N PRO A 454 -20.10 -3.72 25.81
CA PRO A 454 -21.00 -4.55 26.62
C PRO A 454 -22.49 -4.40 26.30
N LEU A 455 -22.90 -3.26 25.72
CA LEU A 455 -24.30 -3.01 25.36
C LEU A 455 -24.84 -4.02 24.35
N HIS A 456 -23.98 -4.65 23.55
CA HIS A 456 -24.40 -5.67 22.59
C HIS A 456 -24.97 -6.94 23.24
N ARG A 457 -24.67 -7.19 24.53
CA ARG A 457 -25.18 -8.35 25.29
C ARG A 457 -25.95 -7.98 26.55
N TRP A 458 -25.87 -6.73 26.98
CA TRP A 458 -26.47 -6.32 28.24
C TRP A 458 -28.00 -6.27 28.14
N ASN A 459 -28.63 -7.20 28.85
CA ASN A 459 -30.06 -7.42 28.86
C ASN A 459 -30.60 -7.42 30.31
N PRO A 460 -30.65 -6.25 30.97
CA PRO A 460 -31.00 -6.15 32.39
C PRO A 460 -32.48 -6.46 32.68
N TYR A 461 -33.33 -6.44 31.65
CA TYR A 461 -34.76 -6.77 31.78
C TYR A 461 -35.08 -8.22 31.45
N ASP A 462 -34.09 -9.06 31.17
CA ASP A 462 -34.26 -10.46 30.77
C ASP A 462 -35.23 -10.64 29.59
N ILE A 463 -35.09 -9.78 28.57
CA ILE A 463 -35.87 -9.83 27.33
C ILE A 463 -35.53 -11.11 26.56
N GLN A 464 -36.53 -11.84 26.11
CA GLN A 464 -36.32 -13.07 25.33
C GLN A 464 -35.80 -12.74 23.93
N TYR A 465 -34.60 -13.20 23.59
CA TYR A 465 -34.12 -13.21 22.21
C TYR A 465 -34.63 -14.45 21.49
N LYS A 466 -35.30 -14.25 20.35
CA LYS A 466 -35.97 -15.29 19.55
C LYS A 466 -35.22 -15.66 18.27
N GLY A 467 -33.94 -15.31 18.19
CA GLY A 467 -33.06 -15.66 17.06
C GLY A 467 -33.34 -14.85 15.79
N ASP A 468 -33.15 -15.49 14.63
CA ASP A 468 -33.36 -14.85 13.33
C ASP A 468 -34.85 -14.52 13.10
N ALA A 469 -35.14 -13.27 12.75
CA ALA A 469 -36.45 -12.75 12.42
C ALA A 469 -37.20 -13.54 11.32
N LYS A 470 -36.51 -14.31 10.48
CA LYS A 470 -37.10 -15.17 9.44
C LYS A 470 -37.62 -16.50 9.97
N THR A 471 -37.17 -16.94 11.14
CA THR A 471 -37.65 -18.18 11.78
C THR A 471 -39.06 -18.03 12.31
N ASP A 472 -39.78 -19.13 12.49
CA ASP A 472 -41.16 -19.10 12.99
C ASP A 472 -41.24 -18.47 14.38
N TRP A 473 -40.24 -18.73 15.24
CA TRP A 473 -40.16 -18.09 16.55
C TRP A 473 -39.79 -16.61 16.45
N GLY A 474 -38.86 -16.24 15.57
CA GLY A 474 -38.47 -14.85 15.33
C GLY A 474 -39.62 -13.97 14.84
N LYS A 475 -40.50 -14.49 13.97
CA LYS A 475 -41.68 -13.77 13.46
C LYS A 475 -42.65 -13.37 14.57
N THR A 476 -42.73 -14.14 15.66
CA THR A 476 -43.64 -13.86 16.80
C THR A 476 -43.36 -12.54 17.52
N VAL A 477 -42.20 -11.92 17.31
CA VAL A 477 -41.85 -10.62 17.93
C VAL A 477 -42.76 -9.49 17.45
N VAL A 478 -43.14 -9.51 16.17
CA VAL A 478 -43.94 -8.46 15.51
C VAL A 478 -45.37 -8.92 15.15
N ASP A 479 -45.71 -10.17 15.47
CA ASP A 479 -47.01 -10.76 15.18
C ASP A 479 -48.17 -10.04 15.89
N GLY A 480 -49.38 -10.14 15.34
CA GLY A 480 -50.56 -9.44 15.86
C GLY A 480 -50.52 -7.91 15.68
N GLY A 481 -49.68 -7.41 14.77
CA GLY A 481 -49.56 -5.97 14.49
C GLY A 481 -48.82 -5.20 15.58
N ARG A 482 -47.86 -5.84 16.26
CA ARG A 482 -46.93 -5.23 17.21
C ARG A 482 -45.91 -4.37 16.46
N ASN A 483 -45.78 -3.11 16.86
CA ASN A 483 -44.99 -2.09 16.18
C ASN A 483 -43.97 -1.40 17.11
N GLY A 484 -43.91 -1.83 18.38
CA GLY A 484 -43.03 -1.26 19.39
C GLY A 484 -43.63 -0.08 20.17
N ASP A 485 -44.95 0.15 20.10
CA ASP A 485 -45.59 1.13 21.00
C ASP A 485 -45.51 0.68 22.46
N LYS A 486 -45.72 1.62 23.39
CA LYS A 486 -45.50 1.41 24.83
C LYS A 486 -46.69 0.77 25.56
N THR A 487 -47.63 0.18 24.83
CA THR A 487 -48.75 -0.58 25.41
C THR A 487 -48.50 -2.08 25.30
N PRO A 488 -49.00 -2.91 26.24
CA PRO A 488 -48.76 -4.36 26.22
C PRO A 488 -49.16 -5.06 24.91
N GLU A 489 -50.20 -4.57 24.23
CA GLU A 489 -50.74 -5.15 23.00
C GLU A 489 -49.89 -4.82 21.77
N LYS A 490 -49.17 -3.68 21.80
CA LYS A 490 -48.42 -3.16 20.65
C LYS A 490 -46.90 -3.19 20.83
N ALA A 491 -46.42 -3.34 22.06
CA ALA A 491 -45.02 -3.59 22.37
C ALA A 491 -44.51 -4.84 21.64
N TYR A 492 -43.22 -4.89 21.30
CA TYR A 492 -42.65 -6.09 20.70
C TYR A 492 -42.64 -7.25 21.69
N ASN A 493 -42.92 -8.47 21.22
CA ASN A 493 -42.93 -9.66 22.07
C ASN A 493 -41.52 -10.28 22.15
N GLY A 494 -40.65 -9.69 22.97
CA GLY A 494 -39.22 -10.01 23.02
C GLY A 494 -38.43 -9.31 21.92
N SER A 495 -37.30 -9.90 21.53
CA SER A 495 -36.35 -9.35 20.54
C SER A 495 -35.95 -10.43 19.52
N ASN A 496 -35.51 -10.02 18.33
CA ASN A 496 -34.97 -10.90 17.27
C ASN A 496 -33.88 -10.16 16.48
N SER A 497 -33.33 -10.80 15.44
CA SER A 497 -32.24 -10.23 14.64
C SER A 497 -32.55 -8.91 13.91
N ARG A 498 -33.82 -8.51 13.73
CA ARG A 498 -34.23 -7.23 13.09
C ARG A 498 -34.90 -6.25 14.07
N VAL A 499 -35.16 -6.70 15.29
CA VAL A 499 -35.79 -5.96 16.39
C VAL A 499 -34.93 -6.18 17.62
N TYR A 500 -33.74 -5.59 17.62
CA TYR A 500 -32.68 -5.76 18.60
C TYR A 500 -32.65 -4.61 19.62
N TYR A 501 -33.68 -4.59 20.48
CA TYR A 501 -33.90 -3.58 21.51
C TYR A 501 -33.81 -4.23 22.90
N GLN A 502 -32.71 -4.02 23.60
CA GLN A 502 -32.47 -4.60 24.94
C GLN A 502 -31.98 -3.57 25.97
N THR A 503 -31.34 -2.50 25.49
CA THR A 503 -30.72 -1.49 26.35
C THR A 503 -31.81 -0.62 26.98
N PRO A 504 -31.75 -0.34 28.30
CA PRO A 504 -32.65 0.61 28.96
C PRO A 504 -32.61 2.01 28.33
N VAL A 505 -33.77 2.66 28.23
CA VAL A 505 -33.84 4.04 27.69
C VAL A 505 -33.08 5.04 28.55
N GLU A 506 -33.00 4.79 29.86
CA GLU A 506 -32.31 5.63 30.85
C GLU A 506 -30.78 5.62 30.71
N MET A 507 -30.25 4.71 29.88
CA MET A 507 -28.83 4.74 29.50
C MET A 507 -28.50 6.03 28.74
N PHE A 508 -29.45 6.57 27.97
CA PHE A 508 -29.27 7.73 27.10
C PHE A 508 -30.27 8.84 27.40
N GLN A 509 -29.96 10.04 26.90
CA GLN A 509 -30.87 11.18 26.87
C GLN A 509 -30.90 11.76 25.46
N GLY A 510 -32.09 11.85 24.86
CA GLY A 510 -32.28 12.30 23.47
C GLY A 510 -32.37 11.15 22.46
N GLY A 511 -32.25 11.49 21.17
CA GLY A 511 -32.35 10.55 20.05
C GLY A 511 -31.00 10.17 19.44
N GLU A 512 -31.04 9.37 18.37
CA GLU A 512 -29.88 9.00 17.58
C GLU A 512 -29.16 10.23 16.98
N VAL A 513 -27.84 10.14 16.85
CA VAL A 513 -26.99 11.27 16.44
C VAL A 513 -26.75 11.24 14.93
N GLY A 514 -27.30 12.22 14.21
CA GLY A 514 -27.01 12.44 12.78
C GLY A 514 -27.88 11.61 11.82
N SER A 515 -29.16 11.45 12.14
CA SER A 515 -30.13 10.63 11.41
C SER A 515 -30.12 10.86 9.89
N GLY A 516 -30.05 9.78 9.12
CA GLY A 516 -30.16 9.76 7.65
C GLY A 516 -31.33 8.89 7.15
N ALA A 517 -31.72 9.05 5.90
CA ALA A 517 -32.87 8.33 5.31
C ALA A 517 -32.70 6.79 5.26
N ALA A 518 -31.46 6.29 5.35
CA ALA A 518 -31.16 4.86 5.41
C ALA A 518 -31.17 4.31 6.86
N ASP A 519 -31.18 5.18 7.89
CA ASP A 519 -31.23 4.75 9.28
C ASP A 519 -32.61 4.15 9.59
N THR A 520 -32.64 2.95 10.15
CA THR A 520 -33.89 2.22 10.46
C THR A 520 -34.26 2.26 11.94
N THR A 521 -33.41 2.82 12.78
CA THR A 521 -33.58 2.80 14.24
C THR A 521 -34.65 3.77 14.72
N LYS A 522 -35.66 3.24 15.43
CA LYS A 522 -36.57 4.05 16.25
C LYS A 522 -35.91 4.51 17.55
N SER A 523 -36.20 5.73 18.00
CA SER A 523 -35.57 6.36 19.18
C SER A 523 -35.81 5.62 20.50
N SER A 524 -37.03 5.16 20.77
CA SER A 524 -37.35 4.26 21.89
C SER A 524 -38.58 3.43 21.56
N VAL A 525 -38.65 2.20 22.05
CA VAL A 525 -39.77 1.27 21.81
C VAL A 525 -40.16 0.52 23.08
N GLY A 526 -41.41 0.07 23.14
CA GLY A 526 -41.89 -0.88 24.14
C GLY A 526 -41.53 -2.32 23.74
N VAL A 527 -40.95 -3.07 24.67
CA VAL A 527 -40.62 -4.50 24.52
C VAL A 527 -41.14 -5.27 25.73
N LEU A 528 -41.80 -6.40 25.49
CA LEU A 528 -42.21 -7.31 26.55
C LEU A 528 -41.01 -8.13 27.04
N ASP A 529 -40.77 -8.10 28.35
CA ASP A 529 -39.89 -9.07 29.00
C ASP A 529 -40.53 -10.47 29.08
N LYS A 530 -39.81 -11.47 29.58
CA LYS A 530 -40.32 -12.84 29.73
C LYS A 530 -41.57 -12.95 30.61
N THR A 531 -41.81 -11.96 31.48
CA THR A 531 -43.00 -11.92 32.35
C THR A 531 -44.19 -11.21 31.69
N GLY A 532 -44.02 -10.70 30.47
CA GLY A 532 -45.04 -9.93 29.76
C GLY A 532 -45.15 -8.48 30.19
N LYS A 533 -44.20 -7.96 30.96
CA LYS A 533 -44.16 -6.54 31.36
C LYS A 533 -43.50 -5.70 30.29
N VAL A 534 -44.12 -4.58 29.94
CA VAL A 534 -43.56 -3.61 28.98
C VAL A 534 -42.34 -2.92 29.58
N ARG A 535 -41.25 -2.91 28.82
CA ARG A 535 -39.99 -2.23 29.10
C ARG A 535 -39.70 -1.23 28.00
N ASN A 536 -39.24 -0.05 28.38
CA ASN A 536 -38.84 0.97 27.43
C ASN A 536 -37.37 0.77 27.08
N CYS A 537 -37.12 0.37 25.84
CA CYS A 537 -35.79 0.02 25.37
C CYS A 537 -35.38 0.88 24.18
N VAL A 538 -34.07 1.00 24.02
CA VAL A 538 -33.38 1.57 22.87
C VAL A 538 -32.60 0.46 22.16
N ALA A 539 -32.23 0.74 20.92
CA ALA A 539 -31.47 -0.19 20.10
C ALA A 539 -30.14 -0.56 20.75
N SER A 540 -29.77 -1.85 20.68
CA SER A 540 -28.57 -2.40 21.32
C SER A 540 -27.43 -2.69 20.34
N GLY A 541 -27.70 -2.67 19.04
CA GLY A 541 -26.72 -2.92 18.00
C GLY A 541 -25.74 -1.77 17.75
N THR A 542 -24.88 -1.99 16.76
CA THR A 542 -23.80 -1.08 16.34
C THR A 542 -24.34 0.21 15.75
N ARG A 543 -23.69 1.33 16.07
CA ARG A 543 -23.99 2.68 15.58
C ARG A 543 -22.71 3.44 15.27
N VAL A 544 -22.77 4.58 14.58
CA VAL A 544 -21.61 5.45 14.39
C VAL A 544 -21.28 6.17 15.69
N PHE A 545 -22.30 6.75 16.33
CA PHE A 545 -22.21 7.44 17.60
C PHE A 545 -23.26 6.92 18.56
N PHE A 546 -22.89 6.77 19.82
CA PHE A 546 -23.88 6.61 20.87
C PHE A 546 -24.70 7.90 21.03
N PRO A 547 -26.02 7.78 21.29
CA PRO A 547 -26.79 8.88 21.83
C PRO A 547 -26.12 9.45 23.09
N TYR A 548 -26.47 10.68 23.46
CA TYR A 548 -25.86 11.33 24.61
C TYR A 548 -26.06 10.48 25.88
N MET A 549 -24.96 10.07 26.52
CA MET A 549 -24.98 9.38 27.80
C MET A 549 -24.78 10.42 28.93
N PRO A 550 -25.73 10.59 29.85
CA PRO A 550 -25.56 11.49 30.99
C PRO A 550 -24.28 11.18 31.77
N GLY A 551 -23.46 12.20 32.07
CA GLY A 551 -22.16 12.06 32.77
C GLY A 551 -21.00 11.59 31.89
N VAL A 552 -21.26 11.08 30.69
CA VAL A 552 -20.23 10.56 29.76
C VAL A 552 -20.11 11.42 28.49
N GLY A 553 -21.23 11.84 27.91
CA GLY A 553 -21.28 12.62 26.66
C GLY A 553 -21.55 11.75 25.42
N PHE A 554 -21.18 12.28 24.24
CA PHE A 554 -21.27 11.57 22.97
C PHE A 554 -19.99 10.77 22.73
N LEU A 555 -20.13 9.49 22.37
CA LEU A 555 -19.01 8.61 22.06
C LEU A 555 -19.13 8.04 20.65
N ARG A 556 -18.03 8.03 19.92
CA ARG A 556 -17.94 7.39 18.60
C ARG A 556 -17.65 5.91 18.78
N GLN A 557 -18.37 5.06 18.08
CA GLN A 557 -18.13 3.61 18.07
C GLN A 557 -17.40 3.15 16.80
N ARG A 558 -17.65 3.80 15.66
CA ARG A 558 -17.10 3.44 14.34
C ARG A 558 -16.08 4.47 13.87
N TYR A 559 -14.90 3.99 13.51
CA TYR A 559 -13.75 4.77 13.04
C TYR A 559 -13.40 4.31 11.61
N PRO A 560 -13.95 4.97 10.58
CA PRO A 560 -13.61 4.67 9.18
C PRO A 560 -12.15 5.02 8.90
N ILE A 561 -11.37 4.04 8.45
CA ILE A 561 -9.92 4.16 8.20
C ILE A 561 -9.51 3.78 6.77
N PHE A 562 -10.49 3.67 5.88
CA PHE A 562 -10.24 3.24 4.51
C PHE A 562 -9.28 4.20 3.76
N PRO A 563 -8.41 3.66 2.91
CA PRO A 563 -7.63 4.46 1.98
C PRO A 563 -8.51 5.00 0.84
N VAL A 564 -8.19 6.19 0.35
CA VAL A 564 -8.84 6.76 -0.85
C VAL A 564 -7.93 6.57 -2.04
N HIS A 565 -8.42 5.97 -3.12
CA HIS A 565 -7.63 5.65 -4.32
C HIS A 565 -6.79 6.86 -4.78
N GLY A 566 -7.42 8.03 -4.92
CA GLY A 566 -6.75 9.25 -5.39
C GLY A 566 -5.60 9.76 -4.51
N GLU A 567 -5.53 9.39 -3.22
CA GLU A 567 -4.44 9.80 -2.31
C GLU A 567 -3.08 9.24 -2.73
N GLY A 568 -3.06 8.10 -3.44
CA GLY A 568 -1.82 7.55 -3.99
C GLY A 568 -1.26 8.34 -5.19
N SER A 569 -2.07 9.20 -5.81
CA SER A 569 -1.65 9.93 -7.02
C SER A 569 -0.66 11.04 -6.71
N LEU A 570 0.23 11.33 -7.66
CA LEU A 570 1.17 12.46 -7.55
C LEU A 570 0.43 13.78 -7.31
N ALA A 571 -0.67 14.02 -8.02
CA ALA A 571 -1.43 15.25 -7.92
C ALA A 571 -2.01 15.46 -6.52
N MET A 572 -2.54 14.41 -5.89
CA MET A 572 -3.07 14.52 -4.53
C MET A 572 -1.97 14.67 -3.49
N LYS A 573 -0.83 13.99 -3.65
CA LYS A 573 0.34 14.15 -2.78
C LYS A 573 0.85 15.59 -2.75
N GLU A 574 0.98 16.22 -3.92
CA GLU A 574 1.35 17.64 -4.02
C GLU A 574 0.25 18.57 -3.47
N LEU A 575 -1.04 18.27 -3.70
CA LEU A 575 -2.14 19.06 -3.17
C LEU A 575 -2.21 19.02 -1.64
N GLU A 576 -2.00 17.85 -1.04
CA GLU A 576 -1.94 17.66 0.41
C GLU A 576 -0.74 18.41 1.01
N ALA A 577 0.43 18.37 0.35
CA ALA A 577 1.59 19.16 0.77
C ALA A 577 1.31 20.68 0.71
N VAL A 578 0.64 21.17 -0.34
CA VAL A 578 0.23 22.58 -0.45
C VAL A 578 -0.82 22.93 0.61
N LYS A 579 -1.76 22.02 0.90
CA LYS A 579 -2.74 22.20 1.98
C LYS A 579 -2.04 22.40 3.31
N ASP A 580 -1.06 21.55 3.64
CA ASP A 580 -0.29 21.66 4.88
C ASP A 580 0.55 22.94 4.90
N LEU A 581 1.19 23.30 3.79
CA LEU A 581 1.94 24.56 3.65
C LEU A 581 1.07 25.80 3.96
N LEU A 582 -0.21 25.80 3.54
CA LEU A 582 -1.14 26.90 3.78
C LEU A 582 -1.75 26.87 5.19
N LEU A 583 -2.21 25.70 5.65
CA LEU A 583 -2.92 25.55 6.92
C LEU A 583 -1.99 25.51 8.13
N LYS A 584 -0.74 25.06 7.93
CA LYS A 584 0.34 25.00 8.93
C LYS A 584 1.49 25.95 8.53
N SER A 585 1.17 27.13 8.00
CA SER A 585 2.17 28.11 7.53
C SER A 585 3.14 28.58 8.62
N GLY A 586 2.75 28.54 9.90
CA GLY A 586 3.64 28.79 11.03
C GLY A 586 4.74 27.73 11.21
N THR A 587 4.52 26.52 10.71
CA THR A 587 5.47 25.39 10.78
C THR A 587 6.23 25.24 9.46
N TYR A 588 5.54 25.25 8.32
CA TYR A 588 6.16 25.01 7.01
C TYR A 588 6.46 26.28 6.22
N GLY A 589 6.32 27.46 6.83
CA GLY A 589 6.52 28.73 6.13
C GLY A 589 7.91 28.89 5.50
N TYR A 590 8.91 28.13 5.97
CA TYR A 590 10.25 28.07 5.38
C TYR A 590 10.25 27.58 3.92
N ALA A 591 9.24 26.78 3.52
CA ALA A 591 9.13 26.26 2.16
C ALA A 591 8.55 27.27 1.16
N PHE A 592 8.04 28.42 1.62
CA PHE A 592 7.62 29.49 0.69
C PHE A 592 8.85 30.15 0.06
N ARG A 593 8.82 30.26 -1.28
CA ARG A 593 9.82 31.07 -2.01
C ARG A 593 9.71 32.56 -1.69
N GLU A 594 8.49 33.02 -1.44
CA GLU A 594 8.15 34.40 -1.09
C GLU A 594 7.12 34.39 0.05
N THR A 595 7.28 35.27 1.03
CA THR A 595 6.39 35.35 2.20
C THR A 595 4.94 35.63 1.78
N LEU A 596 3.97 34.87 2.31
CA LEU A 596 2.53 35.07 2.06
C LEU A 596 1.91 36.34 2.67
N GLY A 597 2.71 37.27 3.20
CA GLY A 597 2.22 38.54 3.75
C GLY A 597 3.31 39.40 4.36
N THR A 598 3.01 40.68 4.58
CA THR A 598 3.88 41.65 5.23
C THR A 598 3.72 41.56 6.75
N GLY A 599 4.49 40.73 7.46
CA GLY A 599 4.51 40.83 8.93
C GLY A 599 5.05 39.64 9.72
N THR A 600 5.09 38.43 9.16
CA THR A 600 5.66 37.27 9.85
C THR A 600 6.92 36.81 9.14
N THR A 601 8.06 36.90 9.83
CA THR A 601 9.29 36.23 9.40
C THR A 601 8.98 34.74 9.24
N PRO A 602 9.33 34.10 8.11
CA PRO A 602 9.21 32.65 7.98
C PRO A 602 9.88 31.96 9.16
N PRO A 603 9.33 30.81 9.63
CA PRO A 603 10.11 29.95 10.52
C PRO A 603 11.44 29.60 9.82
N PRO A 604 12.54 29.44 10.57
CA PRO A 604 13.78 28.95 9.99
C PRO A 604 13.57 27.56 9.40
N GLU A 605 14.39 27.20 8.41
CA GLU A 605 14.41 25.83 7.90
C GLU A 605 14.70 24.85 9.05
N PRO A 606 13.98 23.71 9.12
CA PRO A 606 14.22 22.72 10.15
C PRO A 606 15.62 22.13 9.98
N GLU A 607 16.30 21.89 11.10
CA GLU A 607 17.60 21.20 11.09
C GLU A 607 17.44 19.82 10.46
N GLN A 608 18.35 19.45 9.55
CA GLN A 608 18.26 18.19 8.83
C GLN A 608 19.13 17.13 9.51
N GLY A 609 18.67 15.88 9.48
CA GLY A 609 19.51 14.75 9.86
C GLY A 609 20.71 14.63 8.92
N VAL A 610 21.84 14.17 9.45
CA VAL A 610 23.09 14.04 8.70
C VAL A 610 23.54 12.60 8.68
N THR A 611 23.70 12.02 7.49
CA THR A 611 24.37 10.72 7.32
C THR A 611 25.84 10.93 7.03
N LEU A 612 26.68 10.51 7.98
CA LEU A 612 28.13 10.53 7.90
C LEU A 612 28.63 9.19 7.36
N GLN A 613 29.45 9.23 6.31
CA GLN A 613 30.09 8.04 5.74
C GLN A 613 31.51 7.91 6.28
N MET A 614 31.84 6.74 6.80
CA MET A 614 33.18 6.40 7.20
C MET A 614 34.04 6.07 5.99
N LYS A 615 35.36 6.21 6.13
CA LYS A 615 36.31 5.84 5.09
C LYS A 615 36.25 4.34 4.82
N THR A 616 36.43 3.93 3.56
CA THR A 616 36.52 2.52 3.17
C THR A 616 37.58 1.79 3.98
N SER A 617 37.18 0.70 4.63
CA SER A 617 38.10 -0.19 5.34
C SER A 617 39.06 -0.82 4.34
N ARG A 618 40.37 -0.67 4.61
CA ARG A 618 41.46 -1.26 3.82
C ARG A 618 42.17 -2.38 4.57
N SER A 619 41.53 -2.93 5.61
CA SER A 619 42.12 -4.05 6.34
C SER A 619 42.25 -5.27 5.43
N ASN A 620 43.35 -6.01 5.55
CA ASN A 620 43.53 -7.27 4.85
C ASN A 620 42.71 -8.42 5.46
N SER A 621 42.14 -8.21 6.65
CA SER A 621 41.36 -9.23 7.38
C SER A 621 39.89 -9.28 7.01
N VAL A 622 39.37 -8.24 6.34
CA VAL A 622 37.96 -8.13 5.94
C VAL A 622 37.87 -7.53 4.53
N PRO A 623 36.93 -7.98 3.67
CA PRO A 623 36.73 -7.39 2.35
C PRO A 623 36.51 -5.88 2.45
N TRP A 624 36.92 -5.09 1.45
CA TRP A 624 36.72 -3.64 1.50
C TRP A 624 35.24 -3.29 1.58
N HIS A 625 34.88 -2.54 2.61
CA HIS A 625 33.52 -2.10 2.86
C HIS A 625 33.52 -0.76 3.60
N GLU A 626 32.34 -0.16 3.68
CA GLU A 626 32.12 1.13 4.32
C GLU A 626 30.99 1.02 5.33
N HIS A 627 31.05 1.91 6.30
CA HIS A 627 30.02 2.10 7.31
C HIS A 627 29.45 3.50 7.20
N THR A 628 28.20 3.66 7.59
CA THR A 628 27.56 4.97 7.71
C THR A 628 26.97 5.12 9.11
N VAL A 629 26.85 6.36 9.55
CA VAL A 629 26.16 6.74 10.79
C VAL A 629 25.17 7.82 10.43
N THR A 630 23.93 7.67 10.89
CA THR A 630 22.91 8.71 10.70
C THR A 630 22.64 9.40 12.02
N LEU A 631 22.78 10.72 12.01
CA LEU A 631 22.40 11.62 13.10
C LEU A 631 21.00 12.16 12.80
N GLU A 632 20.12 12.13 13.80
CA GLU A 632 18.80 12.74 13.73
C GLU A 632 18.87 14.27 13.84
N PRO A 633 17.90 15.02 13.31
CA PRO A 633 17.83 16.49 13.43
C PRO A 633 18.17 17.05 14.82
N HIS A 634 17.58 16.47 15.87
CA HIS A 634 17.79 16.94 17.24
C HIS A 634 19.21 16.62 17.76
N GLU A 635 19.83 15.54 17.28
CA GLU A 635 21.23 15.20 17.59
C GLU A 635 22.18 16.18 16.88
N VAL A 636 21.86 16.55 15.63
CA VAL A 636 22.59 17.55 14.86
C VAL A 636 22.51 18.92 15.55
N GLU A 637 21.31 19.33 15.94
CA GLU A 637 21.08 20.57 16.68
C GLU A 637 21.85 20.59 18.01
N PHE A 638 21.76 19.50 18.79
CA PHE A 638 22.48 19.36 20.05
C PHE A 638 23.99 19.52 19.86
N LEU A 639 24.57 18.84 18.88
CA LEU A 639 26.01 18.88 18.60
C LEU A 639 26.47 20.24 18.06
N LYS A 640 25.65 20.91 17.24
CA LYS A 640 25.95 22.26 16.72
C LYS A 640 25.86 23.35 17.78
N ASN A 641 24.86 23.26 18.67
CA ASN A 641 24.57 24.32 19.65
C ASN A 641 25.35 24.17 20.96
N SER A 642 25.83 22.97 21.27
CA SER A 642 26.51 22.68 22.54
C SER A 642 27.99 22.38 22.31
N ARG A 643 28.83 23.42 22.35
CA ARG A 643 30.27 23.31 22.08
C ARG A 643 30.93 22.23 22.95
N GLY A 644 31.63 21.29 22.30
CA GLY A 644 32.34 20.19 22.96
C GLY A 644 31.46 18.98 23.30
N SER A 645 30.16 19.01 22.95
CA SER A 645 29.27 17.88 23.14
C SER A 645 29.58 16.75 22.17
N THR A 646 29.35 15.53 22.62
CA THR A 646 29.63 14.30 21.87
C THR A 646 28.47 13.34 22.00
N LEU A 647 28.19 12.59 20.93
CA LEU A 647 27.14 11.58 20.88
C LEU A 647 27.75 10.23 20.49
N ILE A 648 27.28 9.14 21.09
CA ILE A 648 27.70 7.78 20.73
C ILE A 648 26.63 7.14 19.83
N LYS A 649 27.04 6.56 18.70
CA LYS A 649 26.16 5.89 17.74
C LYS A 649 26.77 4.60 17.24
N THR A 650 25.92 3.63 16.95
CA THR A 650 26.30 2.42 16.24
C THR A 650 26.23 2.65 14.73
N THR A 651 27.23 2.17 14.00
CA THR A 651 27.29 2.26 12.54
C THR A 651 26.38 1.22 11.87
N THR A 652 26.09 1.41 10.58
CA THR A 652 25.41 0.38 9.77
C THR A 652 26.21 -0.91 9.68
N GLU A 653 25.52 -2.06 9.72
CA GLU A 653 26.15 -3.36 9.50
C GLU A 653 26.69 -3.49 8.07
N SER A 654 27.97 -3.81 7.96
CA SER A 654 28.68 -3.96 6.69
C SER A 654 29.75 -5.04 6.85
N ALA A 655 29.91 -5.91 5.86
CA ALA A 655 30.77 -7.10 5.94
C ALA A 655 30.59 -7.92 7.25
N GLY A 656 29.36 -8.02 7.76
CA GLY A 656 29.00 -8.86 8.92
C GLY A 656 29.37 -8.29 10.30
N HIS A 657 29.69 -7.00 10.42
CA HIS A 657 29.93 -6.35 11.72
C HIS A 657 29.50 -4.87 11.74
N MET A 658 29.52 -4.28 12.93
CA MET A 658 29.18 -2.88 13.24
C MET A 658 30.22 -2.29 14.19
N HIS A 659 30.27 -0.97 14.29
CA HIS A 659 31.13 -0.24 15.22
C HIS A 659 30.32 0.71 16.10
N GLU A 660 30.76 0.95 17.33
CA GLU A 660 30.29 2.05 18.18
C GLU A 660 31.24 3.24 18.03
N VAL A 661 30.72 4.37 17.55
CA VAL A 661 31.50 5.58 17.31
C VAL A 661 31.01 6.76 18.13
N LYS A 662 31.95 7.59 18.58
CA LYS A 662 31.68 8.85 19.27
C LYS A 662 31.90 10.03 18.32
N ILE A 663 30.89 10.87 18.17
CA ILE A 663 30.80 11.92 17.15
C ILE A 663 30.65 13.28 17.82
N MET A 664 31.30 14.31 17.28
CA MET A 664 31.08 15.71 17.66
C MET A 664 31.03 16.64 16.45
N PHE A 665 30.47 17.84 16.65
CA PHE A 665 30.56 18.94 15.69
C PHE A 665 31.59 19.95 16.18
N ASN A 666 32.67 20.10 15.43
CA ASN A 666 33.74 21.05 15.74
C ASN A 666 33.45 22.38 15.06
N THR A 667 33.54 23.47 15.82
CA THR A 667 33.42 24.88 15.38
C THR A 667 34.68 25.69 15.68
N TRP A 668 35.75 25.03 16.12
CA TRP A 668 37.01 25.67 16.49
C TRP A 668 37.70 26.29 15.25
N ASN A 669 38.28 27.49 15.39
CA ASN A 669 38.95 28.23 14.32
C ASN A 669 38.09 28.50 13.06
N ASN A 670 36.77 28.68 13.20
CA ASN A 670 35.83 28.85 12.08
C ASN A 670 35.76 27.65 11.11
N ILE A 671 36.23 26.48 11.53
CA ILE A 671 36.10 25.23 10.77
C ILE A 671 34.85 24.52 11.30
N ASN A 672 33.82 24.42 10.46
CA ASN A 672 32.58 23.71 10.76
C ASN A 672 32.65 22.28 10.19
N ARG A 673 32.96 21.27 11.01
CA ARG A 673 33.07 19.88 10.53
C ARG A 673 32.64 18.84 11.57
N TRP A 674 32.20 17.69 11.08
CA TRP A 674 31.92 16.51 11.89
C TRP A 674 33.20 15.72 12.16
N GLU A 675 33.44 15.37 13.41
CA GLU A 675 34.63 14.63 13.84
C GLU A 675 34.25 13.36 14.60
N MET A 676 34.96 12.27 14.33
CA MET A 676 34.91 11.05 15.11
C MET A 676 35.99 11.11 16.19
N THR A 677 35.60 11.06 17.46
CA THR A 677 36.54 11.11 18.59
C THR A 677 36.88 9.74 19.16
N GLN A 678 36.11 8.69 18.83
CA GLN A 678 36.31 7.33 19.36
C GLN A 678 35.62 6.27 18.49
N CYS A 679 36.18 5.05 18.45
CA CYS A 679 35.59 3.87 17.81
C CYS A 679 35.87 2.60 18.66
N ASP A 680 34.86 1.77 18.95
CA ASP A 680 34.95 0.45 19.63
C ASP A 680 35.87 0.40 20.86
N SER A 681 35.72 1.35 21.78
CA SER A 681 36.52 1.45 23.02
C SER A 681 38.01 1.79 22.82
N VAL A 682 38.49 2.01 21.60
CA VAL A 682 39.89 2.36 21.32
C VAL A 682 40.07 3.88 21.31
N ASN A 683 40.79 4.41 22.31
CA ASN A 683 41.31 5.78 22.32
C ASN A 683 42.67 5.81 21.61
N ASP A 684 42.69 5.69 20.29
CA ASP A 684 43.94 5.76 19.52
C ASP A 684 44.08 7.12 18.81
N PRO A 685 45.17 7.88 19.07
CA PRO A 685 45.46 9.17 18.42
C PRO A 685 45.45 9.13 16.88
N ALA A 686 45.64 7.96 16.26
CA ALA A 686 45.58 7.78 14.81
C ALA A 686 44.13 7.85 14.26
N TRP A 687 43.13 7.52 15.07
CA TRP A 687 41.71 7.59 14.71
C TRP A 687 41.06 8.92 15.09
N ASN A 688 41.64 9.64 16.05
CA ASN A 688 41.26 11.00 16.47
C ASN A 688 41.45 12.09 15.38
N LYS A 689 41.86 11.70 14.17
CA LYS A 689 42.01 12.59 12.99
C LYS A 689 41.20 12.12 11.78
N GLY A 690 40.30 11.15 11.96
CA GLY A 690 39.42 10.68 10.89
C GLY A 690 38.33 11.70 10.59
N ASP A 691 38.55 12.59 9.61
CA ASP A 691 37.49 13.41 9.04
C ASP A 691 36.38 12.49 8.50
N PHE A 692 35.15 12.67 8.97
CA PHE A 692 33.98 12.15 8.24
C PHE A 692 33.90 12.93 6.93
N GLY A 693 33.88 12.24 5.80
CA GLY A 693 33.71 12.90 4.51
C GLY A 693 32.33 13.56 4.46
N ASN A 694 32.27 14.88 4.66
CA ASN A 694 31.08 15.66 4.38
C ASN A 694 30.72 15.48 2.91
N LYS A 695 29.61 14.79 2.63
CA LYS A 695 29.04 14.70 1.29
C LYS A 695 27.99 15.80 1.10
N LEU A 696 28.39 17.03 1.39
CA LEU A 696 27.82 18.28 0.89
C LEU A 696 29.02 19.22 0.75
N TYR A 697 29.49 19.39 -0.49
CA TYR A 697 30.77 20.00 -0.90
C TYR A 697 32.04 19.22 -0.52
N ARG A 698 32.48 18.34 -1.43
CA ARG A 698 33.90 17.92 -1.47
C ARG A 698 34.72 19.08 -2.04
N ASP A 699 35.51 19.74 -1.19
CA ASP A 699 36.70 20.45 -1.64
C ASP A 699 37.69 19.40 -2.17
N PHE A 700 37.76 19.30 -3.50
CA PHE A 700 38.77 18.50 -4.17
C PHE A 700 40.08 19.29 -4.11
N SER A 701 40.99 18.95 -3.20
CA SER A 701 42.31 19.60 -3.12
C SER A 701 43.40 18.86 -3.91
N HIS A 702 43.12 17.63 -4.35
CA HIS A 702 44.02 16.83 -5.17
C HIS A 702 43.22 15.85 -6.04
N ILE A 703 43.52 15.81 -7.33
CA ILE A 703 42.90 14.90 -8.30
C ILE A 703 44.02 14.18 -9.05
N LYS A 704 44.04 12.84 -8.97
CA LYS A 704 44.90 11.95 -9.77
C LYS A 704 44.01 10.95 -10.51
N TRP A 705 44.23 10.77 -11.80
CA TRP A 705 43.58 9.77 -12.65
C TRP A 705 44.65 8.94 -13.35
N GLU A 706 44.36 7.66 -13.60
CA GLU A 706 45.24 6.73 -14.31
C GLU A 706 44.39 6.00 -15.36
N VAL A 707 44.88 5.95 -16.61
CA VAL A 707 44.24 5.24 -17.71
C VAL A 707 45.20 4.19 -18.24
N VAL A 708 44.87 2.91 -18.04
CA VAL A 708 45.67 1.78 -18.54
C VAL A 708 44.86 1.05 -19.62
N ALA A 709 45.39 0.98 -20.84
CA ALA A 709 44.76 0.31 -21.98
C ALA A 709 45.62 -0.86 -22.47
N TYR A 710 45.02 -2.04 -22.62
CA TYR A 710 45.68 -3.25 -23.15
C TYR A 710 44.91 -3.72 -24.40
N THR A 711 45.53 -3.68 -25.58
CA THR A 711 44.83 -3.99 -26.84
C THR A 711 45.70 -4.81 -27.80
N TRP A 712 45.08 -5.61 -28.67
CA TRP A 712 45.75 -6.65 -29.45
C TRP A 712 45.55 -6.54 -30.98
N ALA A 713 44.58 -5.76 -31.49
CA ALA A 713 44.48 -5.43 -32.92
C ALA A 713 43.52 -4.25 -33.20
N PHE A 714 44.06 -3.06 -33.48
CA PHE A 714 43.32 -1.92 -34.06
C PHE A 714 44.23 -1.10 -34.98
N SER A 715 43.65 -0.47 -36.01
CA SER A 715 44.36 0.38 -36.99
C SER A 715 44.32 1.87 -36.67
N ARG A 716 43.40 2.30 -35.78
CA ARG A 716 43.26 3.67 -35.28
C ARG A 716 42.69 3.62 -33.86
N ILE A 717 43.30 4.38 -32.95
CA ILE A 717 42.78 4.60 -31.59
C ILE A 717 42.64 6.12 -31.44
N GLU A 718 41.43 6.57 -31.14
CA GLU A 718 41.13 7.96 -30.82
C GLU A 718 40.40 8.01 -29.48
N TRP A 719 40.81 8.94 -28.65
CA TRP A 719 40.26 9.18 -27.34
C TRP A 719 40.34 10.67 -27.04
N GLU A 720 39.23 11.20 -26.53
CA GLU A 720 39.08 12.60 -26.14
C GLU A 720 38.68 12.61 -24.67
N VAL A 721 39.44 13.34 -23.85
CA VAL A 721 39.15 13.49 -22.43
C VAL A 721 38.89 14.97 -22.16
N VAL A 722 37.60 15.32 -22.08
CA VAL A 722 37.17 16.68 -21.73
C VAL A 722 36.85 16.72 -20.24
N VAL A 723 37.59 17.54 -19.49
CA VAL A 723 37.40 17.67 -18.04
C VAL A 723 36.92 19.09 -17.71
N PHE A 724 35.67 19.20 -17.25
CA PHE A 724 35.11 20.44 -16.72
C PHE A 724 35.21 20.45 -15.19
N ILE A 725 35.98 21.39 -14.63
CA ILE A 725 36.14 21.53 -13.18
C ILE A 725 35.74 22.95 -12.77
N GLN A 726 34.63 23.07 -12.02
CA GLN A 726 34.14 24.35 -11.52
C GLN A 726 34.34 24.38 -10.00
N ASN A 727 35.50 24.89 -9.54
CA ASN A 727 35.77 24.99 -8.10
C ASN A 727 36.71 26.17 -7.76
N ARG A 728 36.59 26.74 -6.55
CA ARG A 728 37.23 28.00 -6.13
C ARG A 728 38.65 27.85 -5.58
N ALA A 729 39.13 26.65 -5.24
CA ALA A 729 40.46 26.47 -4.67
C ALA A 729 41.06 25.09 -4.96
N PHE A 730 41.94 25.01 -5.96
CA PHE A 730 42.86 23.88 -6.16
C PHE A 730 44.29 24.35 -5.95
N SER A 731 45.12 23.56 -5.26
CA SER A 731 46.55 23.87 -5.07
C SER A 731 47.47 23.08 -6.00
N ARG A 732 47.07 21.88 -6.45
CA ARG A 732 47.89 21.03 -7.33
C ARG A 732 47.04 20.13 -8.22
N ILE A 733 47.39 20.03 -9.50
CA ILE A 733 46.86 19.07 -10.46
C ILE A 733 48.04 18.25 -10.99
N GLU A 734 47.96 16.92 -10.85
CA GLU A 734 48.91 15.97 -11.41
C GLU A 734 48.21 15.08 -12.43
N TRP A 735 48.83 14.93 -13.60
CA TRP A 735 48.32 14.08 -14.68
C TRP A 735 49.40 13.08 -15.10
N GLU A 736 49.04 11.79 -15.06
CA GLU A 736 49.91 10.69 -15.45
C GLU A 736 49.17 9.80 -16.44
N VAL A 737 49.69 9.70 -17.66
CA VAL A 737 49.15 8.80 -18.69
C VAL A 737 50.22 7.77 -19.02
N VAL A 738 49.94 6.50 -18.69
CA VAL A 738 50.83 5.37 -18.96
C VAL A 738 50.20 4.48 -20.03
N VAL A 739 50.78 4.48 -21.23
CA VAL A 739 50.27 3.67 -22.35
C VAL A 739 51.28 2.60 -22.72
N TYR A 740 50.85 1.33 -22.66
CA TYR A 740 51.61 0.17 -23.13
C TYR A 740 51.01 -0.35 -24.44
N ILE A 741 51.79 -0.31 -25.53
CA ILE A 741 51.34 -0.75 -26.86
C ILE A 741 52.30 -1.80 -27.40
N GLN A 742 51.78 -3.00 -27.69
CA GLN A 742 52.51 -4.11 -28.31
C GLN A 742 51.80 -4.52 -29.61
N ASN A 743 52.29 -4.07 -30.78
CA ASN A 743 51.60 -4.28 -32.06
C ASN A 743 52.57 -4.38 -33.25
N ARG A 744 52.16 -5.05 -34.35
CA ARG A 744 52.96 -5.30 -35.56
C ARG A 744 52.94 -4.17 -36.59
N ALA A 745 51.90 -3.34 -36.63
CA ALA A 745 51.82 -2.18 -37.52
C ALA A 745 50.81 -1.17 -36.96
N PHE A 746 51.22 0.10 -36.90
CA PHE A 746 50.39 1.17 -36.36
C PHE A 746 50.77 2.50 -37.03
N SER A 747 49.79 3.34 -37.41
CA SER A 747 50.02 4.49 -38.29
C SER A 747 49.91 5.87 -37.63
N ARG A 748 49.09 6.05 -36.59
CA ARG A 748 48.87 7.38 -35.96
C ARG A 748 48.20 7.28 -34.58
N ILE A 749 48.77 7.94 -33.57
CA ILE A 749 48.14 8.22 -32.27
C ILE A 749 47.95 9.73 -32.19
N GLU A 750 46.76 10.14 -31.79
CA GLU A 750 46.44 11.54 -31.44
C GLU A 750 45.72 11.55 -30.10
N TRP A 751 46.03 12.55 -29.28
CA TRP A 751 45.28 12.84 -28.07
C TRP A 751 45.24 14.35 -27.86
N GLU A 752 44.15 14.82 -27.26
CA GLU A 752 43.94 16.22 -26.90
C GLU A 752 43.45 16.27 -25.45
N VAL A 753 44.01 17.20 -24.68
CA VAL A 753 43.63 17.46 -23.29
C VAL A 753 43.25 18.91 -23.17
N VAL A 754 41.99 19.17 -22.82
CA VAL A 754 41.45 20.52 -22.63
C VAL A 754 41.01 20.68 -21.19
N ALA A 755 41.60 21.65 -20.49
CA ALA A 755 41.29 21.96 -19.10
C ALA A 755 40.87 23.44 -18.95
N TYR A 756 39.79 23.68 -18.20
CA TYR A 756 39.26 25.00 -17.85
C TYR A 756 39.28 25.18 -16.33
N THR A 757 39.99 26.20 -15.82
CA THR A 757 40.16 26.41 -14.36
C THR A 757 40.29 27.89 -13.98
N TRP A 758 40.00 28.23 -12.70
CA TRP A 758 39.97 29.62 -12.17
C TRP A 758 41.19 30.03 -11.31
N ALA A 759 41.95 29.09 -10.71
CA ALA A 759 43.22 29.37 -10.01
C ALA A 759 43.95 28.06 -9.60
N PHE A 760 45.29 28.03 -9.70
CA PHE A 760 46.16 26.96 -9.17
C PHE A 760 47.55 27.51 -8.78
N SER A 761 48.29 26.78 -7.93
CA SER A 761 49.68 27.11 -7.57
C SER A 761 50.75 26.26 -8.24
N HIS A 762 50.41 25.06 -8.73
CA HIS A 762 51.35 24.14 -9.40
C HIS A 762 50.62 23.20 -10.36
N ILE A 763 51.13 23.02 -11.59
CA ILE A 763 50.67 22.01 -12.55
C ILE A 763 51.88 21.19 -12.98
N GLU A 764 51.77 19.86 -12.87
CA GLU A 764 52.74 18.90 -13.39
C GLU A 764 52.02 17.89 -14.30
N TRP A 765 52.62 17.61 -15.45
CA TRP A 765 52.17 16.58 -16.37
C TRP A 765 53.32 15.64 -16.69
N GLU A 766 53.04 14.35 -16.74
CA GLU A 766 53.99 13.33 -17.19
C GLU A 766 53.27 12.36 -18.13
N VAL A 767 53.85 12.15 -19.31
CA VAL A 767 53.36 11.17 -20.29
C VAL A 767 54.48 10.18 -20.55
N VAL A 768 54.26 8.93 -20.13
CA VAL A 768 55.22 7.85 -20.30
C VAL A 768 54.65 6.85 -21.29
N VAL A 769 55.25 6.78 -22.48
CA VAL A 769 54.80 5.89 -23.56
C VAL A 769 55.84 4.81 -23.81
N TYR A 770 55.46 3.55 -23.59
CA TYR A 770 56.29 2.39 -23.92
C TYR A 770 55.79 1.76 -25.23
N ILE A 771 56.58 1.92 -26.30
CA ILE A 771 56.26 1.41 -27.64
C ILE A 771 57.27 0.34 -28.05
N GLN A 772 56.76 -0.86 -28.38
CA GLN A 772 57.57 -1.93 -28.97
C GLN A 772 57.00 -2.26 -30.36
N ASN A 773 57.61 -1.72 -31.43
CA ASN A 773 57.06 -1.76 -32.80
C ASN A 773 58.16 -1.87 -33.88
N ARG A 774 57.83 -2.35 -35.10
CA ARG A 774 58.76 -2.54 -36.23
C ARG A 774 58.83 -1.37 -37.21
N ALA A 775 57.79 -0.55 -37.32
CA ALA A 775 57.79 0.65 -38.17
C ALA A 775 56.74 1.64 -37.65
N PHE A 776 57.06 2.93 -37.72
CA PHE A 776 56.19 4.00 -37.24
C PHE A 776 56.40 5.27 -38.09
N SER A 777 55.33 6.01 -38.38
CA SER A 777 55.37 7.14 -39.32
C SER A 777 55.25 8.53 -38.69
N ARG A 778 54.44 8.74 -37.62
CA ARG A 778 54.22 10.08 -37.02
C ARG A 778 53.48 10.05 -35.67
N ILE A 779 54.06 10.64 -34.60
CA ILE A 779 53.40 10.89 -33.30
C ILE A 779 53.18 12.40 -33.26
N GLU A 780 51.94 12.81 -33.02
CA GLU A 780 51.61 14.21 -32.79
C GLU A 780 50.80 14.31 -31.49
N TRP A 781 51.07 15.35 -30.73
CA TRP A 781 50.35 15.65 -29.51
C TRP A 781 50.22 17.17 -29.37
N GLU A 782 49.09 17.60 -28.81
CA GLU A 782 48.83 19.00 -28.50
C GLU A 782 48.20 19.07 -27.10
N VAL A 783 48.69 19.98 -26.28
CA VAL A 783 48.11 20.29 -24.97
C VAL A 783 47.64 21.74 -25.03
N VAL A 784 46.34 21.96 -24.82
CA VAL A 784 45.75 23.30 -24.88
C VAL A 784 45.14 23.64 -23.53
N VAL A 785 45.74 24.63 -22.85
CA VAL A 785 45.29 25.09 -21.53
C VAL A 785 44.65 26.47 -21.66
N TYR A 786 43.43 26.60 -21.14
CA TYR A 786 42.73 27.88 -21.03
C TYR A 786 42.64 28.31 -19.56
N ILE A 787 43.29 29.42 -19.22
CA ILE A 787 43.29 29.98 -17.86
C ILE A 787 42.40 31.23 -17.84
N GLN A 788 41.47 31.30 -16.89
CA GLN A 788 40.59 32.45 -16.69
C GLN A 788 40.92 33.17 -15.37
N TYR A 789 41.47 34.39 -15.45
CA TYR A 789 41.64 35.27 -14.29
C TYR A 789 40.48 36.28 -14.24
N GLY A 790 39.46 35.99 -13.44
CA GLY A 790 38.31 36.88 -13.28
C GLY A 790 37.43 37.02 -14.55
N VAL A 791 36.51 37.98 -14.51
CA VAL A 791 35.47 38.12 -15.55
C VAL A 791 36.06 38.76 -16.80
N GLY A 792 36.25 37.96 -17.87
CA GLY A 792 36.25 38.48 -19.25
C GLY A 792 37.47 38.27 -20.14
N THR A 793 38.55 37.59 -19.74
CA THR A 793 39.72 37.35 -20.65
C THR A 793 40.30 35.95 -20.54
N TYR A 794 40.55 35.32 -21.70
CA TYR A 794 41.20 34.02 -21.87
C TYR A 794 42.62 34.21 -22.43
N THR A 795 43.60 33.49 -21.90
CA THR A 795 44.95 33.44 -22.49
C THR A 795 45.26 32.01 -22.94
N LYS A 796 45.57 31.82 -24.23
CA LYS A 796 46.03 30.54 -24.81
C LYS A 796 47.54 30.43 -24.63
N LEU A 797 48.01 29.43 -23.89
CA LEU A 797 49.42 29.04 -23.87
C LEU A 797 49.60 27.82 -24.78
N ALA A 798 50.44 27.95 -25.80
CA ALA A 798 50.84 26.86 -26.68
C ALA A 798 52.34 26.62 -26.51
N GLY A 799 52.73 25.39 -26.19
CA GLY A 799 54.12 24.93 -26.21
C GLY A 799 54.32 23.92 -27.33
N THR A 800 55.41 24.02 -28.10
CA THR A 800 55.75 23.06 -29.15
C THR A 800 57.22 22.61 -29.02
N ILE A 801 57.45 21.35 -29.41
CA ILE A 801 58.69 20.67 -29.83
C ILE A 801 59.42 19.82 -28.77
N LEU A 802 59.57 18.52 -29.08
CA LEU A 802 60.86 17.79 -29.05
C LEU A 802 60.90 16.74 -30.18
N LYS A 803 61.98 16.78 -30.95
CA LYS A 803 62.32 15.85 -32.04
C LYS A 803 63.10 14.68 -31.40
N THR A 804 62.61 13.45 -31.50
CA THR A 804 63.36 12.27 -31.03
C THR A 804 64.28 11.74 -32.12
N GLU A 805 65.59 11.76 -31.86
CA GLU A 805 66.58 11.01 -32.65
C GLU A 805 66.53 9.53 -32.28
N SER A 806 66.42 8.67 -33.29
CA SER A 806 66.49 7.22 -33.13
C SER A 806 67.96 6.79 -32.96
N ASN A 807 68.34 6.34 -31.77
CA ASN A 807 69.58 5.58 -31.60
C ASN A 807 69.25 4.08 -31.48
N SER A 808 69.65 3.34 -32.51
CA SER A 808 69.74 1.89 -32.52
C SER A 808 70.81 1.42 -31.53
N VAL A 809 70.47 0.54 -30.59
CA VAL A 809 71.45 -0.35 -29.96
C VAL A 809 70.91 -1.77 -29.93
N SER A 810 71.74 -2.67 -30.45
CA SER A 810 71.55 -4.08 -30.70
C SER A 810 71.57 -4.95 -29.45
N ARG A 811 70.76 -6.02 -29.48
CA ARG A 811 70.95 -7.36 -28.88
C ARG A 811 72.00 -7.50 -27.76
N LYS A 812 71.52 -7.76 -26.54
CA LYS A 812 71.54 -9.10 -25.93
C LYS A 812 70.48 -9.22 -24.85
#